data_AF-A0A7X3DB86-F1
#
_entry.id   AF-A0A7X3DB86-F1
#
_cell.length_a   1.000
_cell.length_b   1.000
_cell.length_c   1.000
_cell.angle_alpha   90.00
_cell.angle_beta   90.00
_cell.angle_gamma   90.00
#
_symmetry.space_group_name_H-M   'P 1'
#
loop_
_entity.id
_entity.type
_entity.pdbx_description
1 polymer ?
#
loop_
_entity_poly.entity_id
_entity_poly.type
_entity_poly.pdbx_seq_one_letter_code
_entity_poly.pdbx_strand_id
1 'polypeptide(L)'
;MFIPLSKKYAFAALSCLLALSVPLAAPYAYAAETEANSVNPNLPFTNEQLKNNDYILYFVNAGDSTPATVEGIDKFGLLSSLTEQVYGADPVTGHNWGLKNATVTRTNVSDSSSKTGSLRYYSGTQVRNKAITYSFQLPEGDYDLTFGYKNPWSGRNVNMFAEGINLSGDYDIGSYNAEKEVTYNQVHVSDGELNVAIQGPATAALTQYNDPLVNYVIVRQHVTIPLADLEEKITEALGYSADTAYTPYSIAALHAAITAAQQVEQALSASGTDISSLSIQLQIRGSIASLNEAIAELVLYEAYTSFNPGDVWTDTNGAPIQAHGGGILYDEHASKYYWYGEDKTDGYLPARGVHVYSSADLYNWTDEGLALRAIPSMEAFDTDPQFAQLYAGRDDKADILNDIGTNRIIERPKVIYNDATGKYVMWMHTDGPTATSTANYAKAEAGYALSDSPTGPFVYGESFRMDRAPEDAEYNGQPDQPGMARDMTLFKDDDGTAYLIYSSEENLTMYISKLNDTYTDVVGWHRDGNAERDTEYKAVYGEDYVRVFPGAQREAPQVFKYQGKYYMISSGATGWDPNAAKYTVADNLFGEWKSLRFFAPGSTNTFSSQGTAVIPVDPEAGKFIYMGDRWKSSDLADSRYVWLPIEFGNDDEIILNDYEEWDLSALDRMGKITVNTELPEVTIVGQQPGLPSTVSVTKSSGETIDSPVEWNATAASFAKPGAITVTGTLTDLAGKVIHTTVYVVPDTYSYFVHAGGAATNDYVTMTSYMEDVLLNAVTIDQAYDPANGQTWGFVGTGTNSSGSAGDDMYGALRYLKGNSGDDLTYQFDLDNGLYNVYTGLYDPWYQYTNGSRKANIIINGETKTSNYVFTNKKDTLGYTNVQVTDGKLTITVRRVAGAPEPQISWIIVSNAEKTAGQVANSVISIDAPDKDSTALTLPKLQDGFEIAITNSDSDVITLDGTVTPPKTDTTVTLVLTVTRASDGSTAHTREIQVVVPARTATAADVAESITSIDPPARKAKILKLPAVPDGFAIAIKSSDNKVVLTDGTIDPPKLATVVHLVLEITRLSDGTAATVTIEVTIPSRNNGNHTGIEEGKSNENSR
;
A
#
# COMPACT_ATOMS: atom_id res chain seq x y z
N MET A 1 -12.02 27.94 -40.35
CA MET A 1 -10.79 27.18 -40.65
C MET A 1 -9.61 27.92 -40.03
N PHE A 2 -9.39 27.70 -38.74
CA PHE A 2 -8.28 28.22 -37.95
C PHE A 2 -8.05 27.17 -36.85
N ILE A 3 -6.83 26.66 -36.73
CA ILE A 3 -6.43 25.68 -35.71
C ILE A 3 -5.29 26.34 -34.92
N PRO A 4 -5.34 26.41 -33.58
CA PRO A 4 -4.23 26.88 -32.77
C PRO A 4 -3.19 25.77 -32.64
N LEU A 5 -1.97 25.98 -33.15
CA LEU A 5 -0.85 25.11 -32.80
C LEU A 5 -0.42 25.39 -31.35
N SER A 6 -0.18 24.32 -30.59
CA SER A 6 0.38 24.37 -29.24
C SER A 6 1.84 24.84 -29.28
N LYS A 7 2.25 25.62 -28.27
CA LYS A 7 3.63 26.09 -28.14
C LYS A 7 4.43 25.15 -27.24
N LYS A 8 5.41 24.43 -27.78
CA LYS A 8 6.55 23.91 -27.00
C LYS A 8 7.84 23.68 -27.83
N TYR A 9 7.76 23.21 -29.07
CA TYR A 9 8.94 22.94 -29.92
C TYR A 9 9.14 23.92 -31.12
N ALA A 10 8.58 25.13 -31.05
CA ALA A 10 8.51 26.06 -32.18
C ALA A 10 9.55 27.21 -32.16
N PHE A 11 10.68 27.05 -31.45
CA PHE A 11 11.68 28.12 -31.26
C PHE A 11 13.13 27.74 -31.63
N ALA A 12 13.31 26.83 -32.61
CA ALA A 12 14.62 26.54 -33.21
C ALA A 12 14.67 26.67 -34.75
N ALA A 13 13.55 26.47 -35.45
CA ALA A 13 13.54 26.24 -36.90
C ALA A 13 12.76 27.27 -37.75
N LEU A 14 12.57 28.51 -37.27
CA LEU A 14 11.73 29.52 -37.94
C LEU A 14 12.44 30.84 -38.28
N SER A 15 13.67 30.76 -38.81
CA SER A 15 14.47 31.91 -39.26
C SER A 15 15.18 31.73 -40.60
N CYS A 16 15.35 30.50 -41.12
CA CYS A 16 16.15 30.21 -42.32
C CYS A 16 15.35 30.10 -43.63
N LEU A 17 14.28 30.89 -43.82
CA LEU A 17 13.41 30.77 -45.01
C LEU A 17 12.94 32.12 -45.58
N LEU A 18 13.85 32.87 -46.21
CA LEU A 18 13.53 33.85 -47.27
C LEU A 18 14.79 34.31 -48.05
N ALA A 19 14.59 34.65 -49.33
CA ALA A 19 15.54 35.31 -50.25
C ALA A 19 16.74 34.51 -50.82
N LEU A 20 16.47 33.62 -51.77
CA LEU A 20 17.45 33.18 -52.79
C LEU A 20 17.19 33.89 -54.13
N SER A 21 18.06 34.82 -54.53
CA SER A 21 18.14 35.31 -55.92
C SER A 21 19.50 35.98 -56.19
N VAL A 22 20.21 35.53 -57.23
CA VAL A 22 21.61 35.92 -57.54
C VAL A 22 21.67 36.71 -58.85
N PRO A 23 22.58 37.70 -58.97
CA PRO A 23 23.44 37.77 -60.15
C PRO A 23 24.94 37.92 -59.81
N LEU A 24 25.81 37.48 -60.72
CA LEU A 24 27.26 37.34 -60.49
C LEU A 24 28.04 38.67 -60.46
N ALA A 25 29.14 38.69 -59.70
CA ALA A 25 30.26 39.60 -59.87
C ALA A 25 31.62 38.89 -59.63
N ALA A 26 32.72 39.52 -60.05
CA ALA A 26 34.07 38.95 -60.17
C ALA A 26 34.79 38.66 -58.82
N PRO A 27 35.81 37.78 -58.80
CA PRO A 27 36.48 37.36 -57.57
C PRO A 27 37.40 38.45 -56.99
N TYR A 28 37.41 38.54 -55.66
CA TYR A 28 38.44 39.23 -54.89
C TYR A 28 39.28 38.22 -54.09
N ALA A 29 40.55 38.57 -53.84
CA ALA A 29 41.55 37.63 -53.34
C ALA A 29 41.50 37.44 -51.82
N TYR A 30 41.99 36.29 -51.37
CA TYR A 30 42.29 35.98 -49.96
C TYR A 30 43.03 37.14 -49.28
N ALA A 31 42.47 37.62 -48.17
CA ALA A 31 43.23 38.26 -47.10
C ALA A 31 43.48 37.19 -46.01
N ALA A 32 44.66 37.21 -45.40
CA ALA A 32 45.07 36.17 -44.45
C ALA A 32 44.53 36.41 -43.03
N GLU A 33 44.63 35.38 -42.20
CA GLU A 33 44.26 35.39 -40.78
C GLU A 33 45.02 36.47 -39.99
N THR A 34 44.30 37.38 -39.31
CA THR A 34 44.74 37.99 -38.04
C THR A 34 43.58 38.65 -37.29
N GLU A 35 43.41 38.27 -36.03
CA GLU A 35 42.72 39.03 -34.96
C GLU A 35 41.33 39.64 -35.26
N ALA A 36 40.37 38.81 -35.67
CA ALA A 36 38.94 39.15 -35.58
C ALA A 36 38.40 39.06 -34.13
N ASN A 37 39.02 39.82 -33.21
CA ASN A 37 38.60 39.98 -31.82
C ASN A 37 38.66 41.49 -31.47
N SER A 38 37.76 42.25 -32.12
CA SER A 38 37.75 43.72 -32.14
C SER A 38 37.26 44.35 -30.83
N VAL A 39 38.02 44.15 -29.75
CA VAL A 39 37.90 44.88 -28.48
C VAL A 39 38.04 46.38 -28.72
N ASN A 40 37.25 47.20 -28.03
CA ASN A 40 37.34 48.66 -28.09
C ASN A 40 38.75 49.14 -27.66
N PRO A 41 39.56 49.73 -28.56
CA PRO A 41 40.94 50.13 -28.25
C PRO A 41 41.03 51.34 -27.31
N ASN A 42 39.90 51.97 -26.97
CA ASN A 42 39.82 53.05 -26.00
C ASN A 42 39.64 52.56 -24.55
N LEU A 43 39.47 51.26 -24.32
CA LEU A 43 39.46 50.67 -22.98
C LEU A 43 40.89 50.54 -22.41
N PRO A 44 41.10 50.79 -21.10
CA PRO A 44 42.43 50.75 -20.48
C PRO A 44 42.90 49.32 -20.11
N PHE A 45 42.48 48.30 -20.86
CA PHE A 45 42.68 46.88 -20.54
C PHE A 45 43.23 46.09 -21.72
N THR A 46 44.03 45.06 -21.47
CA THR A 46 44.42 44.11 -22.51
C THR A 46 43.29 43.13 -22.84
N ASN A 47 43.31 42.55 -24.04
CA ASN A 47 42.38 41.50 -24.44
C ASN A 47 42.39 40.30 -23.47
N GLU A 48 43.53 40.00 -22.86
CA GLU A 48 43.67 38.97 -21.81
C GLU A 48 42.94 39.35 -20.51
N GLN A 49 43.09 40.60 -20.03
CA GLN A 49 42.37 41.08 -18.85
C GLN A 49 40.85 41.06 -19.08
N LEU A 50 40.40 41.43 -20.27
CA LEU A 50 39.00 41.38 -20.67
C LEU A 50 38.47 39.95 -20.75
N LYS A 51 39.18 39.04 -21.42
CA LYS A 51 38.78 37.62 -21.52
C LYS A 51 38.72 36.94 -20.15
N ASN A 52 39.68 37.21 -19.26
CA ASN A 52 39.68 36.65 -17.91
C ASN A 52 38.53 37.16 -17.02
N ASN A 53 37.96 38.34 -17.33
CA ASN A 53 36.82 38.92 -16.63
C ASN A 53 35.49 38.76 -17.40
N ASP A 54 35.40 37.77 -18.30
CA ASP A 54 34.23 37.45 -19.14
C ASP A 54 33.69 38.68 -19.91
N TYR A 55 34.61 39.56 -20.29
CA TYR A 55 34.40 40.87 -20.92
C TYR A 55 33.55 41.86 -20.10
N ILE A 56 33.25 41.57 -18.83
CA ILE A 56 32.42 42.40 -17.95
C ILE A 56 33.16 43.69 -17.59
N LEU A 57 32.55 44.83 -17.96
CA LEU A 57 33.03 46.19 -17.67
C LEU A 57 32.29 46.78 -16.47
N TYR A 58 30.99 46.51 -16.36
CA TYR A 58 30.17 46.84 -15.19
C TYR A 58 29.26 45.66 -14.84
N PHE A 59 29.13 45.38 -13.54
CA PHE A 59 28.15 44.44 -13.00
C PHE A 59 27.31 45.14 -11.95
N VAL A 60 25.99 45.15 -12.15
CA VAL A 60 25.02 45.73 -11.22
C VAL A 60 24.24 44.61 -10.54
N ASN A 61 24.37 44.47 -9.22
CA ASN A 61 23.43 43.71 -8.40
C ASN A 61 22.40 44.72 -7.85
N ALA A 62 21.25 44.82 -8.53
CA ALA A 62 20.37 45.97 -8.40
C ALA A 62 19.64 45.95 -7.05
N GLY A 63 20.06 46.80 -6.13
CA GLY A 63 19.51 46.85 -4.77
C GLY A 63 20.27 46.04 -3.72
N ASP A 64 21.48 45.61 -4.03
CA ASP A 64 22.43 44.95 -3.12
C ASP A 64 22.59 45.69 -1.77
N SER A 65 22.66 44.93 -0.68
CA SER A 65 22.92 45.40 0.68
C SER A 65 24.40 45.50 1.04
N THR A 66 25.24 44.81 0.27
CA THR A 66 26.66 44.55 0.51
C THR A 66 27.51 44.90 -0.72
N PRO A 67 27.33 46.09 -1.33
CA PRO A 67 27.82 46.34 -2.69
C PRO A 67 29.36 46.34 -2.87
N ALA A 68 30.14 46.12 -1.82
CA ALA A 68 31.59 45.93 -1.89
C ALA A 68 32.01 44.44 -1.95
N THR A 69 31.06 43.50 -2.11
CA THR A 69 31.30 42.10 -2.45
C THR A 69 30.60 41.70 -3.75
N VAL A 70 31.00 40.57 -4.32
CA VAL A 70 30.28 39.86 -5.39
C VAL A 70 30.03 38.44 -4.91
N GLU A 71 28.89 37.88 -5.29
CA GLU A 71 28.35 36.68 -4.67
C GLU A 71 28.53 35.43 -5.56
N GLY A 72 28.83 34.30 -4.93
CA GLY A 72 29.01 33.02 -5.63
C GLY A 72 30.16 33.02 -6.64
N ILE A 73 29.81 33.06 -7.93
CA ILE A 73 30.74 33.05 -9.07
C ILE A 73 30.73 34.36 -9.87
N ASP A 74 29.94 35.36 -9.45
CA ASP A 74 29.88 36.65 -10.14
C ASP A 74 31.18 37.45 -10.00
N LYS A 75 31.50 38.27 -11.00
CA LYS A 75 32.72 39.09 -11.06
C LYS A 75 32.35 40.57 -11.02
N PHE A 76 33.18 41.38 -10.36
CA PHE A 76 33.12 42.84 -10.54
C PHE A 76 33.45 43.17 -12.01
N GLY A 77 32.77 44.17 -12.57
CA GLY A 77 33.18 44.71 -13.87
C GLY A 77 34.49 45.48 -13.76
N LEU A 78 35.34 45.43 -14.79
CA LEU A 78 36.69 46.03 -14.76
C LEU A 78 36.70 47.56 -14.51
N LEU A 79 35.57 48.24 -14.73
CA LEU A 79 35.40 49.69 -14.48
C LEU A 79 34.62 49.99 -13.18
N SER A 80 34.36 48.97 -12.34
CA SER A 80 33.59 49.07 -11.10
C SER A 80 34.26 48.37 -9.93
N SER A 81 34.25 48.98 -8.74
CA SER A 81 34.61 48.34 -7.46
C SER A 81 33.42 48.13 -6.53
N LEU A 82 32.21 48.45 -7.00
CA LEU A 82 30.95 48.16 -6.33
C LEU A 82 29.97 47.42 -7.27
N THR A 83 28.98 46.73 -6.71
CA THR A 83 27.85 46.14 -7.46
C THR A 83 26.61 47.05 -7.50
N GLU A 84 26.54 48.09 -6.68
CA GLU A 84 25.45 49.07 -6.68
C GLU A 84 25.92 50.40 -6.09
N GLN A 85 25.59 51.50 -6.77
CA GLN A 85 25.77 52.85 -6.22
C GLN A 85 24.82 53.87 -6.88
N VAL A 86 24.59 54.99 -6.20
CA VAL A 86 23.99 56.19 -6.81
C VAL A 86 25.00 56.78 -7.80
N TYR A 87 24.53 57.26 -8.96
CA TYR A 87 25.40 57.73 -10.04
C TYR A 87 26.49 58.73 -9.56
N GLY A 88 27.75 58.33 -9.71
CA GLY A 88 28.93 59.10 -9.32
C GLY A 88 30.22 58.35 -9.60
N ALA A 89 31.36 58.95 -9.27
CA ALA A 89 32.67 58.33 -9.45
C ALA A 89 32.87 57.12 -8.52
N ASP A 90 33.20 55.98 -9.11
CA ASP A 90 33.55 54.72 -8.45
C ASP A 90 34.70 54.91 -7.44
N PRO A 91 34.62 54.34 -6.21
CA PRO A 91 35.61 54.59 -5.15
C PRO A 91 37.05 54.16 -5.44
N VAL A 92 37.27 53.23 -6.39
CA VAL A 92 38.59 52.68 -6.70
C VAL A 92 39.00 52.96 -8.15
N THR A 93 38.09 52.78 -9.12
CA THR A 93 38.41 52.98 -10.54
C THR A 93 38.28 54.45 -10.96
N GLY A 94 37.47 55.25 -10.24
CA GLY A 94 37.20 56.65 -10.54
C GLY A 94 36.25 56.91 -11.72
N HIS A 95 35.75 55.86 -12.39
CA HIS A 95 34.79 55.99 -13.48
C HIS A 95 33.39 56.35 -12.96
N ASN A 96 32.67 57.25 -13.64
CA ASN A 96 31.32 57.64 -13.22
C ASN A 96 30.29 56.60 -13.65
N TRP A 97 29.59 55.98 -12.70
CA TRP A 97 28.51 55.05 -13.02
C TRP A 97 27.50 54.94 -11.89
N GLY A 98 26.33 54.37 -12.18
CA GLY A 98 25.33 53.98 -11.19
C GLY A 98 23.93 54.54 -11.44
N LEU A 99 23.07 54.38 -10.44
CA LEU A 99 21.66 54.72 -10.48
C LEU A 99 21.43 56.24 -10.45
N LYS A 100 20.93 56.81 -11.55
CA LYS A 100 20.63 58.25 -11.68
C LYS A 100 19.40 58.70 -10.88
N ASN A 101 18.41 57.81 -10.67
CA ASN A 101 17.08 58.19 -10.18
C ASN A 101 16.67 57.53 -8.84
N ALA A 102 17.63 57.31 -7.94
CA ALA A 102 17.46 56.60 -6.67
C ALA A 102 16.20 57.00 -5.86
N THR A 103 15.84 58.28 -5.83
CA THR A 103 14.70 58.83 -5.05
C THR A 103 13.32 58.36 -5.49
N VAL A 104 13.17 57.74 -6.67
CA VAL A 104 11.92 57.15 -7.16
C VAL A 104 11.98 55.61 -7.24
N THR A 105 12.99 54.99 -6.61
CA THR A 105 13.17 53.54 -6.54
C THR A 105 13.21 53.04 -5.10
N ARG A 106 12.93 51.75 -4.91
CA ARG A 106 13.17 51.01 -3.67
C ARG A 106 13.88 49.70 -3.97
N THR A 107 14.50 49.13 -2.94
CA THR A 107 15.09 47.80 -2.99
C THR A 107 14.18 46.80 -2.30
N ASN A 108 14.30 45.54 -2.68
CA ASN A 108 13.77 44.39 -1.96
C ASN A 108 14.87 43.32 -1.94
N VAL A 109 15.11 42.70 -0.78
CA VAL A 109 16.16 41.69 -0.62
C VAL A 109 15.53 40.49 0.09
N SER A 110 15.42 39.38 -0.62
CA SER A 110 15.01 38.08 -0.07
C SER A 110 16.20 37.20 0.30
N ASP A 111 17.33 37.39 -0.38
CA ASP A 111 18.61 36.71 -0.14
C ASP A 111 19.73 37.66 -0.58
N SER A 112 20.77 37.83 0.25
CA SER A 112 21.92 38.68 -0.07
C SER A 112 23.11 37.90 -0.65
N SER A 113 23.01 36.57 -0.78
CA SER A 113 24.06 35.69 -1.30
C SER A 113 23.89 35.29 -2.77
N SER A 114 23.00 35.97 -3.49
CA SER A 114 22.72 35.75 -4.92
C SER A 114 22.33 37.05 -5.62
N LYS A 115 22.83 37.27 -6.84
CA LYS A 115 22.37 38.35 -7.74
C LYS A 115 20.89 38.30 -8.08
N THR A 116 20.22 37.16 -7.85
CA THR A 116 18.77 37.04 -8.02
C THR A 116 18.00 37.38 -6.75
N GLY A 117 18.65 37.31 -5.58
CA GLY A 117 18.03 37.49 -4.26
C GLY A 117 17.81 38.95 -3.86
N SER A 118 18.50 39.89 -4.53
CA SER A 118 18.23 41.33 -4.46
C SER A 118 17.50 41.81 -5.72
N LEU A 119 16.68 42.86 -5.58
CA LEU A 119 16.11 43.59 -6.71
C LEU A 119 15.86 45.07 -6.38
N ARG A 120 15.82 45.88 -7.44
CA ARG A 120 15.38 47.27 -7.42
C ARG A 120 14.07 47.39 -8.18
N TYR A 121 13.11 48.14 -7.64
CA TYR A 121 11.81 48.39 -8.26
C TYR A 121 11.44 49.89 -8.23
N TYR A 122 10.63 50.32 -9.19
CA TYR A 122 10.09 51.68 -9.18
C TYR A 122 9.07 51.85 -8.05
N SER A 123 9.15 52.96 -7.31
CA SER A 123 8.22 53.29 -6.22
C SER A 123 7.85 54.78 -6.17
N GLY A 124 7.97 55.49 -7.30
CA GLY A 124 7.60 56.90 -7.43
C GLY A 124 6.14 57.12 -7.83
N THR A 125 5.82 58.35 -8.21
CA THR A 125 4.50 58.73 -8.75
C THR A 125 4.21 57.95 -10.04
N GLN A 126 3.01 57.38 -10.16
CA GLN A 126 2.60 56.60 -11.33
C GLN A 126 2.51 57.46 -12.60
N VAL A 127 3.56 57.41 -13.44
CA VAL A 127 3.69 58.11 -14.73
C VAL A 127 4.02 57.12 -15.85
N ARG A 128 3.78 57.46 -17.12
CA ARG A 128 3.97 56.51 -18.24
C ARG A 128 5.44 56.23 -18.58
N ASN A 129 6.32 57.18 -18.30
CA ASN A 129 7.78 57.04 -18.41
C ASN A 129 8.43 56.64 -17.06
N LYS A 130 7.72 55.88 -16.21
CA LYS A 130 8.28 55.35 -14.97
C LYS A 130 9.35 54.30 -15.28
N ALA A 131 10.58 54.54 -14.84
CA ALA A 131 11.72 53.69 -15.14
C ALA A 131 12.71 53.64 -13.97
N ILE A 132 13.54 52.60 -13.95
CA ILE A 132 14.78 52.54 -13.16
C ILE A 132 15.91 52.90 -14.13
N THR A 133 16.71 53.92 -13.82
CA THR A 133 17.69 54.48 -14.78
C THR A 133 19.12 54.42 -14.24
N TYR A 134 19.97 53.67 -14.92
CA TYR A 134 21.41 53.58 -14.68
C TYR A 134 22.18 54.24 -15.82
N SER A 135 23.35 54.79 -15.53
CA SER A 135 24.30 55.14 -16.59
C SER A 135 25.72 54.76 -16.21
N PHE A 136 26.58 54.60 -17.23
CA PHE A 136 27.93 54.04 -17.10
C PHE A 136 28.91 54.76 -18.02
N GLN A 137 29.98 55.34 -17.48
CA GLN A 137 31.03 56.01 -18.27
C GLN A 137 31.82 54.99 -19.10
N LEU A 138 31.56 54.97 -20.40
CA LEU A 138 32.15 54.04 -21.37
C LEU A 138 32.64 54.81 -22.60
N PRO A 139 33.84 54.51 -23.14
CA PRO A 139 34.29 55.15 -24.38
C PRO A 139 33.40 54.78 -25.56
N GLU A 140 33.42 55.60 -26.61
CA GLU A 140 32.74 55.36 -27.89
C GLU A 140 33.03 53.95 -28.42
N GLY A 141 31.99 53.19 -28.78
CA GLY A 141 32.07 51.79 -29.22
C GLY A 141 30.85 50.94 -28.84
N ASP A 142 30.94 49.64 -29.13
CA ASP A 142 29.82 48.70 -29.00
C ASP A 142 29.93 47.81 -27.74
N TYR A 143 28.78 47.55 -27.10
CA TYR A 143 28.68 46.82 -25.83
C TYR A 143 27.52 45.80 -25.83
N ASP A 144 27.67 44.70 -25.08
CA ASP A 144 26.62 43.70 -24.89
C ASP A 144 25.95 43.92 -23.51
N LEU A 145 24.61 44.03 -23.47
CA LEU A 145 23.82 44.35 -22.28
C LEU A 145 22.94 43.17 -21.85
N THR A 146 23.21 42.61 -20.68
CA THR A 146 22.38 41.54 -20.07
C THR A 146 21.50 42.10 -18.96
N PHE A 147 20.23 41.71 -18.96
CA PHE A 147 19.23 42.10 -17.95
C PHE A 147 18.67 40.86 -17.25
N GLY A 148 18.75 40.83 -15.92
CA GLY A 148 18.29 39.74 -15.07
C GLY A 148 17.05 40.07 -14.27
N TYR A 149 16.11 39.12 -14.21
CA TYR A 149 14.82 39.25 -13.54
C TYR A 149 14.49 38.00 -12.71
N LYS A 150 14.02 38.20 -11.48
CA LYS A 150 13.34 37.21 -10.63
C LYS A 150 12.17 37.94 -9.99
N ASN A 151 10.95 37.71 -10.48
CA ASN A 151 9.77 38.50 -10.12
C ASN A 151 8.99 37.86 -8.96
N PRO A 152 9.09 38.34 -7.70
CA PRO A 152 8.37 37.76 -6.55
C PRO A 152 6.89 38.14 -6.49
N TRP A 153 6.34 38.76 -7.55
CA TRP A 153 5.01 39.34 -7.58
C TRP A 153 4.18 38.86 -8.78
N SER A 154 2.98 39.42 -8.97
CA SER A 154 2.13 39.18 -10.14
C SER A 154 2.85 39.36 -11.49
N GLY A 155 2.27 38.81 -12.55
CA GLY A 155 2.75 38.98 -13.93
C GLY A 155 3.06 40.43 -14.30
N ARG A 156 4.21 40.65 -14.96
CA ARG A 156 4.75 41.97 -15.30
C ARG A 156 5.38 41.95 -16.69
N ASN A 157 5.31 43.08 -17.37
CA ASN A 157 6.12 43.37 -18.56
C ASN A 157 7.00 44.60 -18.29
N VAL A 158 8.17 44.67 -18.92
CA VAL A 158 9.09 45.81 -18.88
C VAL A 158 9.61 46.15 -20.27
N ASN A 159 10.03 47.39 -20.48
CA ASN A 159 10.77 47.82 -21.67
C ASN A 159 12.21 48.11 -21.26
N MET A 160 13.19 47.45 -21.88
CA MET A 160 14.61 47.72 -21.71
C MET A 160 15.05 48.73 -22.78
N PHE A 161 15.42 49.93 -22.33
CA PHE A 161 16.00 50.94 -23.19
C PHE A 161 17.52 51.06 -22.95
N ALA A 162 18.26 51.28 -24.03
CA ALA A 162 19.63 51.80 -24.01
C ALA A 162 19.77 52.89 -25.08
N GLU A 163 20.52 53.97 -24.82
CA GLU A 163 20.70 55.11 -25.75
C GLU A 163 19.38 55.71 -26.28
N GLY A 164 18.32 55.64 -25.46
CA GLY A 164 16.97 56.06 -25.82
C GLY A 164 16.22 55.13 -26.80
N ILE A 165 16.86 54.06 -27.28
CA ILE A 165 16.27 53.03 -28.14
C ILE A 165 15.64 51.94 -27.26
N ASN A 166 14.39 51.56 -27.57
CA ASN A 166 13.73 50.42 -26.93
C ASN A 166 14.23 49.12 -27.57
N LEU A 167 14.95 48.30 -26.81
CA LEU A 167 15.55 47.05 -27.28
C LEU A 167 14.56 45.88 -27.26
N SER A 168 13.55 45.92 -26.39
CA SER A 168 12.74 44.75 -26.02
C SER A 168 11.27 44.79 -26.39
N GLY A 169 10.67 45.98 -26.50
CA GLY A 169 9.22 46.14 -26.40
C GLY A 169 8.68 45.77 -25.01
N ASP A 170 7.37 45.52 -24.89
CA ASP A 170 6.71 45.10 -23.64
C ASP A 170 7.08 43.64 -23.27
N TYR A 171 8.33 43.39 -22.90
CA TYR A 171 8.89 42.06 -22.58
C TYR A 171 8.31 41.51 -21.28
N ASP A 172 7.66 40.35 -21.35
CA ASP A 172 7.13 39.62 -20.20
C ASP A 172 8.26 39.07 -19.32
N ILE A 173 8.28 39.42 -18.03
CA ILE A 173 9.22 38.89 -17.02
C ILE A 173 8.57 37.81 -16.13
N GLY A 174 7.41 37.28 -16.51
CA GLY A 174 6.69 36.24 -15.79
C GLY A 174 6.08 36.70 -14.47
N SER A 175 5.70 35.74 -13.63
CA SER A 175 5.03 35.95 -12.34
C SER A 175 5.56 34.99 -11.27
N TYR A 176 5.45 35.38 -10.00
CA TYR A 176 5.63 34.56 -8.80
C TYR A 176 6.84 33.61 -8.86
N ASN A 177 8.02 34.20 -8.66
CA ASN A 177 9.34 33.57 -8.70
C ASN A 177 9.78 33.08 -10.09
N ALA A 178 9.08 33.48 -11.17
CA ALA A 178 9.63 33.35 -12.52
C ALA A 178 10.98 34.09 -12.63
N GLU A 179 11.99 33.38 -13.13
CA GLU A 179 13.31 33.88 -13.45
C GLU A 179 13.49 33.99 -14.96
N LYS A 180 14.08 35.10 -15.44
CA LYS A 180 14.43 35.31 -16.84
C LYS A 180 15.70 36.15 -16.95
N GLU A 181 16.55 35.80 -17.90
CA GLU A 181 17.66 36.64 -18.37
C GLU A 181 17.44 36.96 -19.86
N VAL A 182 17.93 38.11 -20.33
CA VAL A 182 17.99 38.45 -21.76
C VAL A 182 19.21 39.32 -22.06
N THR A 183 19.89 39.06 -23.18
CA THR A 183 21.07 39.82 -23.61
C THR A 183 20.83 40.48 -24.97
N TYR A 184 21.11 41.78 -25.06
CA TYR A 184 21.11 42.56 -26.29
C TYR A 184 22.55 42.84 -26.69
N ASN A 185 22.93 42.41 -27.90
CA ASN A 185 24.30 42.50 -28.38
C ASN A 185 24.49 43.74 -29.24
N GLN A 186 25.73 44.26 -29.28
CA GLN A 186 26.15 45.39 -30.13
C GLN A 186 25.34 46.70 -29.93
N VAL A 187 25.16 47.11 -28.67
CA VAL A 187 24.60 48.43 -28.31
C VAL A 187 25.71 49.48 -28.41
N HIS A 188 25.55 50.42 -29.36
CA HIS A 188 26.55 51.45 -29.67
C HIS A 188 26.42 52.69 -28.76
N VAL A 189 27.50 53.04 -28.06
CA VAL A 189 27.63 54.26 -27.25
C VAL A 189 28.46 55.30 -28.03
N SER A 190 27.99 56.54 -28.07
CA SER A 190 28.60 57.60 -28.92
C SER A 190 29.02 58.89 -28.20
N ASP A 191 28.67 59.10 -26.94
CA ASP A 191 28.92 60.37 -26.22
C ASP A 191 29.88 60.24 -25.01
N GLY A 192 30.22 59.02 -24.60
CA GLY A 192 31.05 58.72 -23.43
C GLY A 192 30.28 58.17 -22.23
N GLU A 193 28.96 58.04 -22.30
CA GLU A 193 28.10 57.55 -21.21
C GLU A 193 26.97 56.65 -21.75
N LEU A 194 27.05 55.34 -21.48
CA LEU A 194 25.92 54.43 -21.73
C LEU A 194 24.76 54.77 -20.78
N ASN A 195 23.56 54.96 -21.32
CA ASN A 195 22.34 55.31 -20.60
C ASN A 195 21.29 54.21 -20.71
N VAL A 196 21.00 53.51 -19.61
CA VAL A 196 20.08 52.38 -19.52
C VAL A 196 18.82 52.74 -18.73
N ALA A 197 17.64 52.38 -19.23
CA ALA A 197 16.36 52.57 -18.53
C ALA A 197 15.45 51.34 -18.63
N ILE A 198 15.13 50.73 -17.49
CA ILE A 198 14.13 49.67 -17.38
C ILE A 198 12.78 50.32 -17.06
N GLN A 199 11.94 50.50 -18.08
CA GLN A 199 10.65 51.20 -18.01
C GLN A 199 9.47 50.23 -17.84
N GLY A 200 8.38 50.69 -17.22
CA GLY A 200 7.10 49.95 -17.23
C GLY A 200 6.50 49.81 -18.65
N PRO A 201 5.42 49.03 -18.82
CA PRO A 201 4.84 48.77 -20.14
C PRO A 201 4.37 50.03 -20.86
N ALA A 202 4.62 50.12 -22.16
CA ALA A 202 4.32 51.28 -22.98
C ALA A 202 2.80 51.52 -23.13
N THR A 203 2.01 50.42 -23.12
CA THR A 203 0.57 50.45 -23.37
C THR A 203 -0.29 50.33 -22.09
N ALA A 204 0.17 49.60 -21.08
CA ALA A 204 -0.66 49.17 -19.94
C ALA A 204 -1.21 50.29 -19.02
N ALA A 205 -2.04 49.89 -18.05
CA ALA A 205 -2.60 50.76 -17.02
C ALA A 205 -1.52 51.24 -16.02
N LEU A 206 -1.62 52.49 -15.57
CA LEU A 206 -0.67 53.10 -14.63
C LEU A 206 -0.95 52.63 -13.19
N THR A 207 -0.48 51.44 -12.84
CA THR A 207 -0.62 50.83 -11.51
C THR A 207 0.70 50.22 -11.03
N GLN A 208 0.80 49.97 -9.72
CA GLN A 208 1.97 49.34 -9.08
C GLN A 208 2.25 47.90 -9.57
N TYR A 209 1.23 47.22 -10.09
CA TYR A 209 1.36 45.90 -10.72
C TYR A 209 2.14 45.96 -12.03
N ASN A 210 2.24 47.15 -12.64
CA ASN A 210 3.01 47.43 -13.84
C ASN A 210 4.25 48.31 -13.55
N ASP A 211 4.71 48.39 -12.29
CA ASP A 211 6.00 49.01 -11.97
C ASP A 211 7.15 48.12 -12.46
N PRO A 212 8.17 48.69 -13.15
CA PRO A 212 9.35 47.93 -13.53
C PRO A 212 10.18 47.55 -12.31
N LEU A 213 10.87 46.41 -12.44
CA LEU A 213 11.89 45.92 -11.53
C LEU A 213 13.09 45.42 -12.35
N VAL A 214 14.25 45.28 -11.72
CA VAL A 214 15.42 44.57 -12.25
C VAL A 214 16.21 43.98 -11.09
N ASN A 215 16.80 42.80 -11.27
CA ASN A 215 17.64 42.14 -10.26
C ASN A 215 19.12 42.37 -10.56
N TYR A 216 19.53 42.31 -11.83
CA TYR A 216 20.89 42.68 -12.23
C TYR A 216 20.97 43.24 -13.65
N VAL A 217 22.01 44.01 -13.91
CA VAL A 217 22.41 44.49 -15.24
C VAL A 217 23.90 44.21 -15.42
N ILE A 218 24.27 43.56 -16.52
CA ILE A 218 25.68 43.29 -16.85
C ILE A 218 26.01 44.02 -18.15
N VAL A 219 27.07 44.82 -18.13
CA VAL A 219 27.59 45.52 -19.31
C VAL A 219 28.92 44.91 -19.67
N ARG A 220 29.00 44.31 -20.87
CA ARG A 220 30.22 43.69 -21.40
C ARG A 220 30.74 44.46 -22.61
N GLN A 221 32.06 44.41 -22.83
CA GLN A 221 32.64 44.78 -24.12
C GLN A 221 32.05 43.86 -25.20
N HIS A 222 31.48 44.43 -26.28
CA HIS A 222 31.07 43.61 -27.42
C HIS A 222 32.31 42.99 -28.07
N VAL A 223 32.22 41.73 -28.49
CA VAL A 223 33.27 41.04 -29.24
C VAL A 223 32.69 40.35 -30.46
N THR A 224 33.34 40.54 -31.61
CA THR A 224 33.14 39.65 -32.76
C THR A 224 33.72 38.29 -32.38
N ILE A 225 32.87 37.26 -32.35
CA ILE A 225 33.30 35.86 -32.32
C ILE A 225 33.69 35.48 -33.75
N PRO A 226 34.93 35.00 -34.01
CA PRO A 226 35.35 34.57 -35.33
C PRO A 226 34.67 33.25 -35.71
N LEU A 227 34.59 32.95 -37.02
CA LEU A 227 33.97 31.70 -37.49
C LEU A 227 34.71 30.45 -36.98
N ALA A 228 36.03 30.56 -36.78
CA ALA A 228 36.87 29.52 -36.20
C ALA A 228 36.41 29.02 -34.81
N ASP A 229 35.81 29.87 -33.98
CA ASP A 229 35.28 29.45 -32.66
C ASP A 229 34.03 28.55 -32.82
N LEU A 230 33.25 28.74 -33.89
CA LEU A 230 32.15 27.85 -34.28
C LEU A 230 32.68 26.55 -34.90
N GLU A 231 33.71 26.62 -35.74
CA GLU A 231 34.39 25.44 -36.31
C GLU A 231 35.00 24.55 -35.21
N GLU A 232 35.63 25.16 -34.19
CA GLU A 232 36.14 24.46 -33.00
C GLU A 232 35.00 23.83 -32.19
N LYS A 233 33.90 24.55 -31.93
CA LYS A 233 32.74 24.00 -31.20
C LYS A 233 32.03 22.88 -31.96
N ILE A 234 31.93 22.96 -33.29
CA ILE A 234 31.43 21.86 -34.14
C ILE A 234 32.37 20.65 -34.04
N THR A 235 33.69 20.87 -34.00
CA THR A 235 34.69 19.80 -33.87
C THR A 235 34.63 19.12 -32.50
N GLU A 236 34.43 19.89 -31.43
CA GLU A 236 34.20 19.38 -30.07
C GLU A 236 32.92 18.52 -30.01
N ALA A 237 31.82 19.04 -30.56
CA ALA A 237 30.53 18.33 -30.62
C ALA A 237 30.61 17.01 -31.41
N LEU A 238 31.33 16.99 -32.54
CA LEU A 238 31.60 15.77 -33.31
C LEU A 238 32.48 14.76 -32.55
N GLY A 239 33.28 15.21 -31.59
CA GLY A 239 34.02 14.34 -30.68
C GLY A 239 33.07 13.57 -29.75
N TYR A 240 32.12 14.27 -29.13
CA TYR A 240 31.08 13.66 -28.31
C TYR A 240 30.12 12.76 -29.12
N SER A 241 29.74 13.18 -30.33
CA SER A 241 28.78 12.44 -31.16
C SER A 241 29.29 11.09 -31.70
N ALA A 242 30.57 10.79 -31.47
CA ALA A 242 31.21 9.52 -31.81
C ALA A 242 31.44 8.58 -30.61
N ASP A 243 31.14 9.00 -29.38
CA ASP A 243 31.32 8.17 -28.18
C ASP A 243 30.09 7.29 -27.91
N THR A 244 30.30 5.97 -27.97
CA THR A 244 29.27 4.95 -27.78
C THR A 244 28.85 4.75 -26.31
N ALA A 245 29.40 5.49 -25.36
CA ALA A 245 28.95 5.50 -23.97
C ALA A 245 27.64 6.30 -23.78
N TYR A 246 27.33 7.24 -24.69
CA TYR A 246 26.11 8.05 -24.64
C TYR A 246 24.93 7.37 -25.34
N THR A 247 23.72 7.72 -24.90
CA THR A 247 22.48 7.18 -25.46
C THR A 247 22.23 7.67 -26.89
N PRO A 248 21.77 6.79 -27.82
CA PRO A 248 21.38 7.19 -29.17
C PRO A 248 20.41 8.38 -29.24
N TYR A 249 19.50 8.51 -28.27
CA TYR A 249 18.54 9.60 -28.17
C TYR A 249 19.21 10.97 -27.90
N SER A 250 20.09 11.07 -26.90
CA SER A 250 20.80 12.33 -26.63
C SER A 250 21.80 12.66 -27.75
N ILE A 251 22.43 11.66 -28.34
CA ILE A 251 23.30 11.79 -29.52
C ILE A 251 22.52 12.26 -30.77
N ALA A 252 21.24 11.92 -30.91
CA ALA A 252 20.40 12.42 -32.00
C ALA A 252 20.10 13.93 -31.87
N ALA A 253 19.86 14.43 -30.64
CA ALA A 253 19.72 15.87 -30.38
C ALA A 253 21.03 16.62 -30.72
N LEU A 254 22.18 16.08 -30.30
CA LEU A 254 23.49 16.63 -30.63
C LEU A 254 23.76 16.64 -32.15
N HIS A 255 23.42 15.57 -32.88
CA HIS A 255 23.52 15.55 -34.34
C HIS A 255 22.64 16.60 -35.03
N ALA A 256 21.46 16.91 -34.49
CA ALA A 256 20.62 18.00 -35.01
C ALA A 256 21.27 19.38 -34.80
N ALA A 257 21.83 19.63 -33.62
CA ALA A 257 22.57 20.86 -33.31
C ALA A 257 23.82 21.02 -34.19
N ILE A 258 24.60 19.94 -34.38
CA ILE A 258 25.76 19.90 -35.29
C ILE A 258 25.32 20.21 -36.73
N THR A 259 24.22 19.61 -37.20
CA THR A 259 23.73 19.82 -38.57
C THR A 259 23.30 21.28 -38.79
N ALA A 260 22.63 21.90 -37.83
CA ALA A 260 22.25 23.31 -37.90
C ALA A 260 23.48 24.24 -37.87
N ALA A 261 24.44 23.97 -36.99
CA ALA A 261 25.69 24.72 -36.89
C ALA A 261 26.55 24.63 -38.16
N GLN A 262 26.62 23.45 -38.78
CA GLN A 262 27.32 23.25 -40.06
C GLN A 262 26.64 23.97 -41.23
N GLN A 263 25.30 24.10 -41.23
CA GLN A 263 24.61 24.91 -42.25
C GLN A 263 24.92 26.41 -42.11
N VAL A 264 25.04 26.91 -40.87
CA VAL A 264 25.48 28.28 -40.58
C VAL A 264 26.93 28.49 -41.01
N GLU A 265 27.84 27.61 -40.63
CA GLU A 265 29.25 27.65 -41.05
C GLU A 265 29.38 27.71 -42.58
N GLN A 266 28.81 26.73 -43.29
CA GLN A 266 28.94 26.65 -44.76
C GLN A 266 28.37 27.88 -45.47
N ALA A 267 27.27 28.45 -44.98
CA ALA A 267 26.68 29.67 -45.55
C ALA A 267 27.59 30.89 -45.37
N LEU A 268 28.27 30.99 -44.22
CA LEU A 268 29.21 32.06 -43.93
C LEU A 268 30.54 31.87 -44.69
N SER A 269 31.13 30.68 -44.66
CA SER A 269 32.37 30.33 -45.39
C SER A 269 32.26 30.46 -46.90
N ALA A 270 31.10 30.18 -47.49
CA ALA A 270 30.87 30.30 -48.93
C ALA A 270 30.71 31.75 -49.43
N SER A 271 30.69 32.74 -48.54
CA SER A 271 30.39 34.13 -48.87
C SER A 271 31.44 35.10 -48.28
N GLY A 272 31.84 36.12 -49.06
CA GLY A 272 32.85 37.10 -48.65
C GLY A 272 32.31 38.12 -47.65
N THR A 273 31.84 37.64 -46.50
CA THR A 273 30.81 38.30 -45.69
C THR A 273 31.37 38.88 -44.39
N ASP A 274 30.81 40.01 -43.97
CA ASP A 274 31.20 40.71 -42.75
C ASP A 274 30.71 39.98 -41.48
N ILE A 275 31.60 39.16 -40.92
CA ILE A 275 31.39 38.42 -39.66
C ILE A 275 31.15 39.31 -38.44
N SER A 276 31.47 40.61 -38.49
CA SER A 276 31.23 41.55 -37.38
C SER A 276 29.78 42.05 -37.31
N SER A 277 28.96 41.77 -38.33
CA SER A 277 27.57 42.21 -38.36
C SER A 277 26.68 41.47 -37.34
N LEU A 278 25.86 42.23 -36.59
CA LEU A 278 24.96 41.72 -35.54
C LEU A 278 24.17 40.47 -35.94
N SER A 279 23.58 40.46 -37.14
CA SER A 279 22.77 39.34 -37.65
C SER A 279 23.56 38.05 -37.84
N ILE A 280 24.89 38.12 -38.00
CA ILE A 280 25.78 36.97 -38.16
C ILE A 280 26.38 36.58 -36.81
N GLN A 281 26.75 37.55 -35.99
CA GLN A 281 27.13 37.30 -34.59
C GLN A 281 26.03 36.58 -33.81
N LEU A 282 24.75 36.90 -34.04
CA LEU A 282 23.62 36.17 -33.45
C LEU A 282 23.50 34.72 -33.97
N GLN A 283 23.82 34.44 -35.24
CA GLN A 283 23.82 33.08 -35.77
C GLN A 283 24.98 32.24 -35.22
N ILE A 284 26.18 32.81 -35.15
CA ILE A 284 27.37 32.16 -34.56
C ILE A 284 27.13 31.88 -33.07
N ARG A 285 26.73 32.90 -32.29
CA ARG A 285 26.45 32.76 -30.85
C ARG A 285 25.31 31.80 -30.58
N GLY A 286 24.23 31.84 -31.37
CA GLY A 286 23.12 30.88 -31.26
C GLY A 286 23.54 29.45 -31.54
N SER A 287 24.34 29.22 -32.58
CA SER A 287 24.85 27.89 -32.92
C SER A 287 25.79 27.34 -31.83
N ILE A 288 26.71 28.17 -31.32
CA ILE A 288 27.59 27.79 -30.21
C ILE A 288 26.76 27.51 -28.94
N ALA A 289 25.73 28.30 -28.64
CA ALA A 289 24.85 28.05 -27.50
C ALA A 289 24.12 26.70 -27.62
N SER A 290 23.46 26.43 -28.74
CA SER A 290 22.76 25.16 -28.98
C SER A 290 23.68 23.94 -28.98
N LEU A 291 24.95 24.09 -29.40
CA LEU A 291 25.94 23.02 -29.27
C LEU A 291 26.37 22.79 -27.80
N ASN A 292 26.52 23.84 -26.99
CA ASN A 292 26.80 23.66 -25.56
C ASN A 292 25.61 23.03 -24.82
N GLU A 293 24.39 23.44 -25.16
CA GLU A 293 23.14 22.89 -24.62
C GLU A 293 23.02 21.39 -24.95
N ALA A 294 23.13 21.00 -26.22
CA ALA A 294 23.05 19.61 -26.63
C ALA A 294 24.22 18.72 -26.18
N ILE A 295 25.38 19.28 -25.82
CA ILE A 295 26.47 18.55 -25.14
C ILE A 295 26.16 18.37 -23.65
N ALA A 296 25.55 19.37 -23.00
CA ALA A 296 25.15 19.28 -21.59
C ALA A 296 23.96 18.33 -21.36
N GLU A 297 23.12 18.11 -22.39
CA GLU A 297 22.01 17.14 -22.39
C GLU A 297 22.43 15.70 -22.76
N LEU A 298 23.74 15.42 -22.88
CA LEU A 298 24.23 14.05 -23.15
C LEU A 298 24.03 13.13 -21.96
N VAL A 299 23.29 12.04 -22.19
CA VAL A 299 22.97 11.01 -21.18
C VAL A 299 23.81 9.77 -21.44
N LEU A 300 24.48 9.23 -20.41
CA LEU A 300 25.18 7.95 -20.49
C LEU A 300 24.17 6.79 -20.45
N TYR A 301 24.45 5.71 -21.17
CA TYR A 301 23.62 4.50 -21.06
C TYR A 301 24.00 3.69 -19.80
N GLU A 302 23.05 3.56 -18.88
CA GLU A 302 23.09 2.61 -17.77
C GLU A 302 21.87 1.69 -17.86
N ALA A 303 22.06 0.39 -17.61
CA ALA A 303 21.00 -0.61 -17.68
C ALA A 303 20.26 -0.68 -16.33
N TYR A 304 18.92 -0.71 -16.37
CA TYR A 304 18.09 -0.83 -15.18
C TYR A 304 18.22 -2.24 -14.57
N THR A 305 18.29 -2.31 -13.25
CA THR A 305 18.28 -3.56 -12.45
C THR A 305 17.13 -3.64 -11.45
N SER A 306 16.32 -2.59 -11.40
CA SER A 306 15.24 -2.35 -10.44
C SER A 306 14.18 -1.43 -11.06
N PHE A 307 12.96 -1.50 -10.56
CA PHE A 307 11.87 -0.59 -10.88
C PHE A 307 11.88 0.61 -9.91
N ASN A 308 11.68 1.81 -10.45
CA ASN A 308 11.58 3.07 -9.69
C ASN A 308 10.20 3.71 -9.97
N PRO A 309 9.14 3.39 -9.20
CA PRO A 309 7.74 3.60 -9.60
C PRO A 309 7.31 5.07 -9.78
N GLY A 310 7.32 5.49 -11.05
CA GLY A 310 6.83 6.76 -11.54
C GLY A 310 7.92 7.79 -11.87
N ASP A 311 9.18 7.37 -11.91
CA ASP A 311 10.29 8.13 -12.49
C ASP A 311 10.31 8.01 -14.03
N VAL A 312 11.20 8.76 -14.69
CA VAL A 312 11.44 8.64 -16.13
C VAL A 312 12.07 7.28 -16.41
N TRP A 313 11.32 6.42 -17.11
CA TRP A 313 11.82 5.15 -17.62
C TRP A 313 12.18 5.31 -19.09
N THR A 314 13.46 5.13 -19.43
CA THR A 314 13.93 5.16 -20.83
C THR A 314 14.08 3.77 -21.42
N ASP A 315 13.96 3.71 -22.74
CA ASP A 315 14.30 2.54 -23.54
C ASP A 315 15.83 2.33 -23.65
N THR A 316 16.27 1.28 -24.35
CA THR A 316 17.70 1.02 -24.61
C THR A 316 18.36 2.06 -25.54
N ASN A 317 17.60 3.00 -26.11
CA ASN A 317 18.10 4.14 -26.88
C ASN A 317 18.24 5.41 -26.03
N GLY A 318 17.77 5.42 -24.77
CA GLY A 318 17.69 6.59 -23.89
C GLY A 318 16.48 7.51 -24.14
N ALA A 319 15.51 7.09 -24.95
CA ALA A 319 14.26 7.81 -25.16
C ALA A 319 13.23 7.43 -24.08
N PRO A 320 12.43 8.37 -23.53
CA PRO A 320 11.36 8.03 -22.58
C PRO A 320 10.33 7.10 -23.23
N ILE A 321 10.03 5.96 -22.58
CA ILE A 321 9.09 4.95 -23.08
C ILE A 321 7.69 5.57 -23.26
N GLN A 322 7.00 5.27 -24.37
CA GLN A 322 5.66 5.78 -24.70
C GLN A 322 4.68 4.63 -24.94
N ALA A 323 4.25 3.98 -23.87
CA ALA A 323 3.36 2.82 -23.89
C ALA A 323 2.29 2.90 -22.78
N HIS A 324 1.66 4.07 -22.66
CA HIS A 324 0.63 4.39 -21.65
C HIS A 324 -0.68 3.62 -21.90
N GLY A 325 -1.46 3.37 -20.86
CA GLY A 325 -2.66 2.52 -20.96
C GLY A 325 -2.36 1.09 -21.41
N GLY A 326 -1.10 0.68 -21.30
CA GLY A 326 -0.55 -0.46 -22.01
C GLY A 326 -0.91 -1.83 -21.45
N GLY A 327 -0.31 -2.86 -22.05
CA GLY A 327 -0.33 -4.24 -21.56
C GLY A 327 0.85 -5.05 -22.08
N ILE A 328 1.12 -6.16 -21.41
CA ILE A 328 2.25 -7.04 -21.67
C ILE A 328 1.76 -8.35 -22.28
N LEU A 329 2.33 -8.75 -23.41
CA LEU A 329 2.31 -10.12 -23.89
C LEU A 329 3.65 -10.77 -23.53
N TYR A 330 3.66 -11.92 -22.86
CA TYR A 330 4.81 -12.80 -22.93
C TYR A 330 4.66 -13.71 -24.14
N ASP A 331 5.67 -13.75 -25.00
CA ASP A 331 5.71 -14.58 -26.19
C ASP A 331 6.62 -15.80 -25.95
N GLU A 332 6.01 -16.97 -25.86
CA GLU A 332 6.70 -18.25 -25.63
C GLU A 332 7.66 -18.63 -26.77
N HIS A 333 7.40 -18.19 -28.00
CA HIS A 333 8.20 -18.54 -29.17
C HIS A 333 9.50 -17.73 -29.27
N ALA A 334 9.47 -16.47 -28.86
CA ALA A 334 10.62 -15.57 -28.74
C ALA A 334 11.28 -15.61 -27.34
N SER A 335 10.58 -16.15 -26.34
CA SER A 335 10.92 -16.06 -24.90
C SER A 335 11.15 -14.62 -24.46
N LYS A 336 10.25 -13.72 -24.87
CA LYS A 336 10.33 -12.26 -24.69
C LYS A 336 9.01 -11.68 -24.18
N TYR A 337 9.09 -10.61 -23.41
CA TYR A 337 7.97 -9.73 -23.14
C TYR A 337 7.85 -8.67 -24.23
N TYR A 338 6.63 -8.34 -24.61
CA TYR A 338 6.27 -7.24 -25.51
C TYR A 338 5.28 -6.31 -24.81
N TRP A 339 5.69 -5.05 -24.60
CA TRP A 339 4.88 -4.00 -23.99
C TRP A 339 4.26 -3.15 -25.08
N TYR A 340 2.93 -3.25 -25.22
CA TYR A 340 2.14 -2.42 -26.13
C TYR A 340 1.50 -1.28 -25.36
N GLY A 341 1.38 -0.10 -25.95
CA GLY A 341 0.66 1.01 -25.33
C GLY A 341 0.46 2.19 -26.26
N GLU A 342 -0.28 3.18 -25.77
CA GLU A 342 -0.63 4.40 -26.48
C GLU A 342 0.60 5.30 -26.59
N ASP A 343 0.95 5.72 -27.81
CA ASP A 343 1.99 6.72 -28.02
C ASP A 343 1.43 8.13 -27.77
N LYS A 344 1.91 8.78 -26.71
CA LYS A 344 1.48 10.12 -26.27
C LYS A 344 2.53 11.21 -26.53
N THR A 345 3.54 11.00 -27.38
CA THR A 345 4.58 12.03 -27.64
C THR A 345 3.99 13.35 -28.14
N ASP A 346 2.96 13.30 -28.99
CA ASP A 346 2.23 14.49 -29.48
C ASP A 346 1.13 14.97 -28.51
N GLY A 347 1.08 14.42 -27.29
CA GLY A 347 0.03 14.63 -26.30
C GLY A 347 -1.18 13.72 -26.53
N TYR A 348 -2.38 14.29 -26.46
CA TYR A 348 -3.63 13.52 -26.61
C TYR A 348 -4.08 13.37 -28.07
N LEU A 349 -3.98 14.46 -28.84
CA LEU A 349 -4.22 14.52 -30.27
C LEU A 349 -3.25 15.53 -30.90
N PRO A 350 -2.63 15.24 -32.06
CA PRO A 350 -2.89 14.09 -32.93
C PRO A 350 -2.41 12.76 -32.31
N ALA A 351 -3.22 11.71 -32.48
CA ALA A 351 -2.83 10.36 -32.07
C ALA A 351 -1.76 9.82 -33.03
N ARG A 352 -0.70 9.19 -32.48
CA ARG A 352 0.35 8.53 -33.28
C ARG A 352 0.06 7.06 -33.54
N GLY A 353 -0.58 6.38 -32.58
CA GLY A 353 -1.00 4.98 -32.66
C GLY A 353 -0.59 4.18 -31.42
N VAL A 354 -0.29 2.89 -31.63
CA VAL A 354 0.17 1.97 -30.59
C VAL A 354 1.66 1.68 -30.78
N HIS A 355 2.46 2.02 -29.79
CA HIS A 355 3.88 1.67 -29.71
C HIS A 355 4.06 0.23 -29.19
N VAL A 356 5.17 -0.41 -29.54
CA VAL A 356 5.61 -1.67 -28.94
C VAL A 356 7.09 -1.63 -28.59
N TYR A 357 7.41 -2.13 -27.40
CA TYR A 357 8.77 -2.35 -26.91
C TYR A 357 8.96 -3.84 -26.59
N SER A 358 10.18 -4.36 -26.67
CA SER A 358 10.48 -5.74 -26.24
C SER A 358 11.58 -5.85 -25.18
N SER A 359 11.46 -6.82 -24.29
CA SER A 359 12.41 -7.07 -23.18
C SER A 359 12.54 -8.56 -22.88
N ALA A 360 13.65 -8.94 -22.26
CA ALA A 360 13.88 -10.28 -21.69
C ALA A 360 13.88 -10.28 -20.14
N ASP A 361 13.88 -9.12 -19.49
CA ASP A 361 14.08 -8.95 -18.05
C ASP A 361 13.05 -8.04 -17.36
N LEU A 362 12.09 -7.48 -18.12
CA LEU A 362 11.10 -6.47 -17.70
C LEU A 362 11.67 -5.10 -17.29
N TYR A 363 12.99 -4.93 -17.21
CA TYR A 363 13.65 -3.67 -16.84
C TYR A 363 14.11 -2.87 -18.07
N ASN A 364 14.75 -3.56 -19.02
CA ASN A 364 15.44 -2.98 -20.16
C ASN A 364 14.62 -3.23 -21.42
N TRP A 365 14.07 -2.17 -21.99
CA TRP A 365 13.11 -2.21 -23.08
C TRP A 365 13.72 -1.68 -24.37
N THR A 366 13.77 -2.52 -25.40
CA THR A 366 14.16 -2.10 -26.76
C THR A 366 12.93 -1.59 -27.51
N ASP A 367 13.05 -0.39 -28.10
CA ASP A 367 12.05 0.15 -29.03
C ASP A 367 11.97 -0.72 -30.30
N GLU A 368 10.77 -1.20 -30.61
CA GLU A 368 10.44 -1.96 -31.82
C GLU A 368 9.50 -1.13 -32.75
N GLY A 369 9.15 0.10 -32.36
CA GLY A 369 8.39 1.08 -33.13
C GLY A 369 6.86 1.04 -32.95
N LEU A 370 6.14 1.68 -33.87
CA LEU A 370 4.67 1.71 -33.87
C LEU A 370 4.10 0.41 -34.47
N ALA A 371 3.62 -0.49 -33.59
CA ALA A 371 2.91 -1.72 -33.96
C ALA A 371 1.67 -1.43 -34.83
N LEU A 372 0.93 -0.38 -34.48
CA LEU A 372 -0.21 0.14 -35.25
C LEU A 372 -0.06 1.66 -35.40
N ARG A 373 -0.06 2.16 -36.63
CA ARG A 373 0.05 3.61 -36.92
C ARG A 373 -1.33 4.22 -37.13
N ALA A 374 -1.57 5.37 -36.52
CA ALA A 374 -2.77 6.17 -36.79
C ALA A 374 -2.70 6.81 -38.19
N ILE A 375 -3.85 6.96 -38.85
CA ILE A 375 -3.93 7.34 -40.27
C ILE A 375 -4.20 8.84 -40.42
N PRO A 376 -3.31 9.63 -41.08
CA PRO A 376 -3.42 11.09 -41.06
C PRO A 376 -4.43 11.68 -42.05
N SER A 377 -4.77 10.96 -43.13
CA SER A 377 -5.73 11.41 -44.14
C SER A 377 -6.20 10.25 -45.03
N MET A 378 -7.24 10.48 -45.82
CA MET A 378 -7.68 9.53 -46.86
C MET A 378 -6.62 9.36 -47.97
N GLU A 379 -5.85 10.40 -48.26
CA GLU A 379 -4.75 10.37 -49.24
C GLU A 379 -3.58 9.49 -48.78
N ALA A 380 -3.41 9.31 -47.47
CA ALA A 380 -2.35 8.47 -46.91
C ALA A 380 -2.48 7.00 -47.34
N PHE A 381 -3.69 6.48 -47.56
CA PHE A 381 -3.91 5.12 -48.07
C PHE A 381 -3.37 4.87 -49.48
N ASP A 382 -3.04 5.91 -50.24
CA ASP A 382 -2.54 5.81 -51.61
C ASP A 382 -1.13 6.44 -51.77
N THR A 383 -0.65 7.17 -50.75
CA THR A 383 0.64 7.91 -50.78
C THR A 383 1.66 7.45 -49.73
N ASP A 384 1.22 6.88 -48.59
CA ASP A 384 2.12 6.21 -47.65
C ASP A 384 2.37 4.76 -48.12
N PRO A 385 3.62 4.34 -48.37
CA PRO A 385 3.90 3.02 -48.91
C PRO A 385 3.40 1.86 -48.04
N GLN A 386 3.32 2.05 -46.71
CA GLN A 386 2.87 1.02 -45.79
C GLN A 386 1.35 0.94 -45.74
N PHE A 387 0.64 2.08 -45.62
CA PHE A 387 -0.83 2.07 -45.66
C PHE A 387 -1.38 1.60 -47.02
N ALA A 388 -0.72 1.97 -48.11
CA ALA A 388 -1.06 1.49 -49.46
C ALA A 388 -0.85 -0.03 -49.65
N GLN A 389 0.06 -0.65 -48.87
CA GLN A 389 0.26 -2.09 -48.85
C GLN A 389 -0.73 -2.81 -47.92
N LEU A 390 -0.90 -2.33 -46.68
CA LEU A 390 -1.73 -2.98 -45.65
C LEU A 390 -3.23 -2.94 -45.98
N TYR A 391 -3.69 -1.87 -46.63
CA TYR A 391 -5.10 -1.63 -46.96
C TYR A 391 -5.36 -1.69 -48.48
N ALA A 392 -4.53 -2.44 -49.22
CA ALA A 392 -4.66 -2.63 -50.66
C ALA A 392 -5.99 -3.33 -51.01
N GLY A 393 -6.85 -2.64 -51.76
CA GLY A 393 -8.13 -3.19 -52.22
C GLY A 393 -9.25 -3.24 -51.17
N ARG A 394 -9.08 -2.60 -50.01
CA ARG A 394 -10.21 -2.33 -49.08
C ARG A 394 -11.03 -1.14 -49.57
N ASP A 395 -12.35 -1.32 -49.61
CA ASP A 395 -13.33 -0.28 -49.98
C ASP A 395 -13.76 0.58 -48.78
N ASP A 396 -13.60 0.06 -47.57
CA ASP A 396 -14.02 0.63 -46.27
C ASP A 396 -12.98 1.57 -45.63
N LYS A 397 -11.96 2.00 -46.39
CA LYS A 397 -10.91 2.94 -45.97
C LYS A 397 -11.43 4.19 -45.21
N ALA A 398 -12.64 4.64 -45.51
CA ALA A 398 -13.26 5.78 -44.84
C ALA A 398 -13.63 5.50 -43.37
N ASP A 399 -14.05 4.27 -43.06
CA ASP A 399 -14.41 3.84 -41.71
C ASP A 399 -13.15 3.52 -40.89
N ILE A 400 -12.16 2.87 -41.50
CA ILE A 400 -10.80 2.71 -40.92
C ILE A 400 -10.22 4.08 -40.50
N LEU A 401 -10.33 5.11 -41.35
CA LEU A 401 -9.90 6.48 -41.03
C LEU A 401 -10.76 7.15 -39.95
N ASN A 402 -12.04 6.78 -39.85
CA ASN A 402 -12.92 7.24 -38.79
C ASN A 402 -12.64 6.57 -37.44
N ASP A 403 -11.90 5.48 -37.41
CA ASP A 403 -11.70 4.67 -36.21
C ASP A 403 -10.28 4.80 -35.65
N ILE A 404 -9.26 4.76 -36.52
CA ILE A 404 -7.84 4.92 -36.15
C ILE A 404 -7.17 6.12 -36.85
N GLY A 405 -7.94 7.14 -37.21
CA GLY A 405 -7.40 8.40 -37.72
C GLY A 405 -6.59 9.17 -36.68
N THR A 406 -5.65 10.03 -37.10
CA THR A 406 -4.86 10.87 -36.15
C THR A 406 -5.70 11.88 -35.35
N ASN A 407 -6.99 12.03 -35.68
CA ASN A 407 -7.97 12.80 -34.92
C ASN A 407 -9.03 11.90 -34.23
N ARG A 408 -8.63 10.69 -33.83
CA ARG A 408 -9.44 9.72 -33.07
C ARG A 408 -8.73 9.25 -31.82
N ILE A 409 -9.52 8.72 -30.90
CA ILE A 409 -9.05 8.15 -29.64
C ILE A 409 -8.77 6.68 -29.88
N ILE A 410 -7.54 6.27 -29.56
CA ILE A 410 -7.09 4.89 -29.53
C ILE A 410 -6.57 4.69 -28.11
N GLU A 411 -7.33 3.97 -27.29
CA GLU A 411 -7.10 3.83 -25.85
C GLU A 411 -6.98 2.36 -25.41
N ARG A 412 -6.16 2.14 -24.38
CA ARG A 412 -5.88 0.87 -23.70
C ARG A 412 -5.61 -0.36 -24.58
N PRO A 413 -4.73 -0.31 -25.59
CA PRO A 413 -4.42 -1.48 -26.41
C PRO A 413 -3.93 -2.67 -25.56
N LYS A 414 -4.39 -3.87 -25.90
CA LYS A 414 -3.94 -5.17 -25.37
C LYS A 414 -3.76 -6.14 -26.52
N VAL A 415 -2.80 -7.07 -26.41
CA VAL A 415 -2.50 -8.07 -27.44
C VAL A 415 -2.45 -9.47 -26.83
N ILE A 416 -3.08 -10.44 -27.50
CA ILE A 416 -2.98 -11.87 -27.18
C ILE A 416 -2.66 -12.68 -28.44
N TYR A 417 -2.02 -13.83 -28.27
CA TYR A 417 -1.77 -14.77 -29.37
C TYR A 417 -2.91 -15.80 -29.49
N ASN A 418 -3.40 -16.01 -30.70
CA ASN A 418 -4.43 -16.99 -31.06
C ASN A 418 -3.79 -18.21 -31.73
N ASP A 419 -3.74 -19.35 -31.03
CA ASP A 419 -3.00 -20.54 -31.47
C ASP A 419 -3.68 -21.26 -32.65
N ALA A 420 -4.98 -21.07 -32.83
CA ALA A 420 -5.76 -21.68 -33.91
C ALA A 420 -5.55 -21.00 -35.27
N THR A 421 -5.30 -19.68 -35.27
CA THR A 421 -5.05 -18.86 -36.47
C THR A 421 -3.57 -18.53 -36.67
N GLY A 422 -2.74 -18.65 -35.63
CA GLY A 422 -1.33 -18.26 -35.62
C GLY A 422 -1.11 -16.74 -35.63
N LYS A 423 -2.11 -15.95 -35.17
CA LYS A 423 -2.10 -14.49 -35.23
C LYS A 423 -1.94 -13.86 -33.86
N TYR A 424 -1.28 -12.70 -33.84
CA TYR A 424 -1.37 -11.73 -32.75
C TYR A 424 -2.63 -10.90 -32.98
N VAL A 425 -3.48 -10.84 -31.96
CA VAL A 425 -4.77 -10.13 -31.98
C VAL A 425 -4.71 -9.00 -30.99
N MET A 426 -4.73 -7.76 -31.51
CA MET A 426 -4.81 -6.54 -30.72
C MET A 426 -6.27 -6.12 -30.57
N TRP A 427 -6.68 -5.71 -29.38
CA TRP A 427 -7.92 -4.97 -29.13
C TRP A 427 -7.62 -3.64 -28.45
N MET A 428 -8.42 -2.62 -28.75
CA MET A 428 -8.35 -1.28 -28.17
C MET A 428 -9.71 -0.59 -28.15
N HIS A 429 -9.86 0.37 -27.25
CA HIS A 429 -10.97 1.33 -27.26
C HIS A 429 -10.75 2.29 -28.42
N THR A 430 -11.71 2.33 -29.35
CA THR A 430 -11.75 3.26 -30.49
C THR A 430 -12.87 4.27 -30.28
N ASP A 431 -12.55 5.56 -30.24
CA ASP A 431 -13.54 6.60 -29.97
C ASP A 431 -13.38 7.88 -30.80
N GLY A 432 -14.48 8.63 -30.88
CA GLY A 432 -14.55 9.88 -31.60
C GLY A 432 -15.99 10.39 -31.76
N PRO A 433 -16.16 11.42 -32.60
CA PRO A 433 -17.48 11.87 -33.06
C PRO A 433 -18.29 10.77 -33.75
N THR A 434 -19.61 10.87 -33.66
CA THR A 434 -20.57 10.05 -34.42
C THR A 434 -21.39 10.93 -35.37
N ALA A 435 -22.24 10.33 -36.20
CA ALA A 435 -23.17 11.07 -37.05
C ALA A 435 -24.17 11.97 -36.29
N THR A 436 -24.31 11.79 -34.97
CA THR A 436 -25.25 12.52 -34.10
C THR A 436 -24.58 13.31 -32.97
N SER A 437 -23.27 13.16 -32.75
CA SER A 437 -22.55 13.81 -31.65
C SER A 437 -21.12 14.21 -32.05
N THR A 438 -20.68 15.42 -31.66
CA THR A 438 -19.33 15.93 -31.93
C THR A 438 -18.37 15.72 -30.74
N ALA A 439 -18.73 14.93 -29.73
CA ALA A 439 -17.87 14.63 -28.59
C ALA A 439 -16.91 13.47 -28.90
N ASN A 440 -15.68 13.53 -28.40
CA ASN A 440 -14.65 12.53 -28.67
C ASN A 440 -14.88 11.16 -28.00
N TYR A 441 -15.86 11.06 -27.09
CA TYR A 441 -16.21 9.83 -26.35
C TYR A 441 -17.65 9.35 -26.65
N ALA A 442 -18.18 9.71 -27.82
CA ALA A 442 -19.55 9.40 -28.23
C ALA A 442 -19.67 8.09 -29.01
N LYS A 443 -18.59 7.66 -29.69
CA LYS A 443 -18.56 6.43 -30.47
C LYS A 443 -18.50 5.23 -29.53
N ALA A 444 -17.57 5.20 -28.58
CA ALA A 444 -17.39 4.17 -27.55
C ALA A 444 -17.59 2.74 -28.08
N GLU A 445 -16.68 2.34 -28.97
CA GLU A 445 -16.64 1.02 -29.62
C GLU A 445 -15.29 0.34 -29.37
N ALA A 446 -15.28 -0.99 -29.39
CA ALA A 446 -14.06 -1.78 -29.31
C ALA A 446 -13.62 -2.16 -30.73
N GLY A 447 -12.35 -1.95 -31.06
CA GLY A 447 -11.77 -2.26 -32.36
C GLY A 447 -10.61 -3.24 -32.27
N TYR A 448 -10.45 -4.06 -33.30
CA TYR A 448 -9.41 -5.08 -33.36
C TYR A 448 -8.40 -4.85 -34.50
N ALA A 449 -7.20 -5.40 -34.36
CA ALA A 449 -6.20 -5.45 -35.41
C ALA A 449 -5.42 -6.78 -35.36
N LEU A 450 -4.90 -7.24 -36.50
CA LEU A 450 -4.24 -8.54 -36.64
C LEU A 450 -2.81 -8.41 -37.16
N SER A 451 -1.90 -9.27 -36.68
CA SER A 451 -0.55 -9.39 -37.22
C SER A 451 -0.02 -10.83 -37.23
N ASP A 452 0.97 -11.07 -38.10
CA ASP A 452 1.82 -12.27 -38.16
C ASP A 452 3.10 -12.12 -37.30
N SER A 453 3.34 -10.96 -36.70
CA SER A 453 4.51 -10.62 -35.87
C SER A 453 4.05 -9.94 -34.57
N PRO A 454 4.68 -10.18 -33.41
CA PRO A 454 4.36 -9.44 -32.19
C PRO A 454 4.65 -7.95 -32.38
N THR A 455 5.71 -7.58 -33.10
CA THR A 455 6.07 -6.17 -33.35
C THR A 455 5.23 -5.50 -34.45
N GLY A 456 4.28 -6.23 -35.06
CA GLY A 456 3.51 -5.71 -36.18
C GLY A 456 4.27 -5.72 -37.53
N PRO A 457 3.86 -4.87 -38.50
CA PRO A 457 2.73 -3.95 -38.42
C PRO A 457 1.40 -4.72 -38.30
N PHE A 458 0.50 -4.21 -37.47
CA PHE A 458 -0.86 -4.71 -37.36
C PHE A 458 -1.74 -4.11 -38.47
N VAL A 459 -2.54 -4.96 -39.11
CA VAL A 459 -3.61 -4.54 -40.04
C VAL A 459 -4.87 -4.32 -39.21
N TYR A 460 -5.41 -3.10 -39.22
CA TYR A 460 -6.68 -2.82 -38.56
C TYR A 460 -7.83 -3.60 -39.22
N GLY A 461 -8.68 -4.20 -38.38
CA GLY A 461 -9.90 -4.89 -38.80
C GLY A 461 -11.02 -3.88 -39.01
N GLU A 462 -11.82 -3.71 -37.97
CA GLU A 462 -12.97 -2.82 -37.84
C GLU A 462 -13.26 -2.61 -36.33
N SER A 463 -14.30 -1.84 -35.98
CA SER A 463 -14.76 -1.69 -34.60
C SER A 463 -16.28 -1.69 -34.47
N PHE A 464 -16.76 -2.05 -33.28
CA PHE A 464 -18.17 -2.28 -33.04
C PHE A 464 -18.63 -1.92 -31.62
N ARG A 465 -19.95 -1.72 -31.50
CA ARG A 465 -20.70 -1.92 -30.25
C ARG A 465 -20.71 -3.41 -29.87
N MET A 466 -20.47 -3.70 -28.59
CA MET A 466 -20.34 -5.04 -28.00
C MET A 466 -21.70 -5.58 -27.49
N ASP A 467 -21.69 -6.42 -26.45
CA ASP A 467 -22.87 -7.02 -25.81
C ASP A 467 -23.72 -6.00 -25.03
N ARG A 468 -24.98 -6.37 -24.76
CA ARG A 468 -26.04 -5.44 -24.35
C ARG A 468 -26.68 -5.90 -23.03
N ALA A 469 -27.36 -5.00 -22.32
CA ALA A 469 -28.17 -5.42 -21.17
C ALA A 469 -29.35 -6.30 -21.66
N PRO A 470 -29.64 -7.43 -20.98
CA PRO A 470 -30.79 -8.27 -21.34
C PRO A 470 -32.12 -7.55 -21.08
N GLU A 471 -33.19 -7.97 -21.77
CA GLU A 471 -34.49 -7.28 -21.78
C GLU A 471 -35.16 -7.22 -20.40
N ASP A 472 -34.88 -8.20 -19.53
CA ASP A 472 -35.39 -8.31 -18.16
C ASP A 472 -34.44 -7.76 -17.08
N ALA A 473 -33.37 -7.05 -17.46
CA ALA A 473 -32.41 -6.48 -16.52
C ALA A 473 -33.05 -5.43 -15.58
N GLU A 474 -32.94 -5.65 -14.26
CA GLU A 474 -33.40 -4.69 -13.24
C GLU A 474 -32.74 -3.30 -13.35
N TYR A 475 -31.54 -3.25 -13.93
CA TYR A 475 -30.79 -2.03 -14.20
C TYR A 475 -30.22 -2.06 -15.63
N ASN A 476 -30.38 -0.95 -16.35
CA ASN A 476 -29.72 -0.64 -17.61
C ASN A 476 -29.38 0.85 -17.63
N GLY A 477 -28.10 1.20 -17.64
CA GLY A 477 -27.65 2.59 -17.55
C GLY A 477 -27.81 3.40 -18.85
N GLN A 478 -27.87 2.75 -20.02
CA GLN A 478 -27.98 3.41 -21.34
C GLN A 478 -28.84 2.60 -22.33
N PRO A 479 -30.17 2.51 -22.14
CA PRO A 479 -31.05 1.78 -23.03
C PRO A 479 -31.07 2.33 -24.47
N ASP A 480 -30.85 3.64 -24.65
CA ASP A 480 -30.86 4.30 -25.96
C ASP A 480 -29.52 4.19 -26.71
N GLN A 481 -28.44 3.69 -26.08
CA GLN A 481 -27.10 3.49 -26.67
C GLN A 481 -26.48 2.15 -26.21
N PRO A 482 -27.08 0.99 -26.54
CA PRO A 482 -26.63 -0.30 -26.04
C PRO A 482 -25.32 -0.77 -26.70
N GLY A 483 -24.50 -1.52 -25.95
CA GLY A 483 -23.25 -2.10 -26.45
C GLY A 483 -22.04 -1.18 -26.41
N MET A 484 -22.02 -0.17 -25.53
CA MET A 484 -20.86 0.71 -25.38
C MET A 484 -19.63 -0.08 -24.92
N ALA A 485 -18.45 0.26 -25.44
CA ALA A 485 -17.18 -0.19 -24.91
C ALA A 485 -16.22 0.98 -24.79
N ARG A 486 -15.68 1.21 -23.59
CA ARG A 486 -14.58 2.15 -23.33
C ARG A 486 -13.41 1.40 -22.69
N ASP A 487 -12.82 1.94 -21.63
CA ASP A 487 -11.85 1.28 -20.72
C ASP A 487 -12.00 -0.24 -20.68
N MET A 488 -11.02 -0.95 -21.25
CA MET A 488 -11.06 -2.38 -21.52
C MET A 488 -9.73 -3.11 -21.28
N THR A 489 -9.82 -4.43 -21.18
CA THR A 489 -8.69 -5.35 -21.26
C THR A 489 -9.07 -6.69 -21.90
N LEU A 490 -8.06 -7.49 -22.24
CA LEU A 490 -8.22 -8.87 -22.71
C LEU A 490 -7.84 -9.87 -21.62
N PHE A 491 -8.49 -11.02 -21.63
CA PHE A 491 -8.07 -12.19 -20.85
C PHE A 491 -8.17 -13.44 -21.73
N LYS A 492 -7.13 -14.27 -21.75
CA LYS A 492 -7.11 -15.59 -22.39
C LYS A 492 -6.97 -16.64 -21.29
N ASP A 493 -7.90 -17.58 -21.26
CA ASP A 493 -7.99 -18.61 -20.23
C ASP A 493 -7.19 -19.87 -20.61
N ASP A 494 -6.95 -20.75 -19.62
CA ASP A 494 -6.11 -21.95 -19.77
C ASP A 494 -6.64 -22.94 -20.84
N ASP A 495 -7.93 -22.86 -21.19
CA ASP A 495 -8.56 -23.69 -22.22
C ASP A 495 -8.48 -23.10 -23.65
N GLY A 496 -7.89 -21.90 -23.79
CA GLY A 496 -7.80 -21.17 -25.06
C GLY A 496 -8.99 -20.26 -25.35
N THR A 497 -10.01 -20.18 -24.49
CA THR A 497 -11.08 -19.19 -24.62
C THR A 497 -10.55 -17.79 -24.31
N ALA A 498 -10.77 -16.84 -25.20
CA ALA A 498 -10.48 -15.43 -24.96
C ALA A 498 -11.75 -14.64 -24.62
N TYR A 499 -11.58 -13.57 -23.85
CA TYR A 499 -12.63 -12.68 -23.37
C TYR A 499 -12.19 -11.23 -23.49
N LEU A 500 -13.14 -10.35 -23.84
CA LEU A 500 -12.99 -8.91 -23.74
C LEU A 500 -13.74 -8.43 -22.50
N ILE A 501 -13.06 -7.67 -21.64
CA ILE A 501 -13.62 -7.11 -20.40
C ILE A 501 -13.61 -5.59 -20.52
N TYR A 502 -14.77 -4.94 -20.42
CA TYR A 502 -14.89 -3.53 -20.78
C TYR A 502 -15.97 -2.77 -19.99
N SER A 503 -15.74 -1.47 -19.87
CA SER A 503 -16.66 -0.51 -19.27
C SER A 503 -17.77 -0.17 -20.27
N SER A 504 -19.03 -0.33 -19.87
CA SER A 504 -20.21 -0.09 -20.70
C SER A 504 -21.27 0.74 -19.95
N GLU A 505 -22.38 1.03 -20.64
CA GLU A 505 -23.52 1.79 -20.11
C GLU A 505 -23.09 3.15 -19.51
N GLU A 506 -22.34 3.95 -20.26
CA GLU A 506 -21.73 5.22 -19.79
C GLU A 506 -20.78 5.01 -18.58
N ASN A 507 -19.95 3.97 -18.69
CA ASN A 507 -19.02 3.45 -17.67
C ASN A 507 -19.70 3.00 -16.35
N LEU A 508 -21.03 2.85 -16.32
CA LEU A 508 -21.77 2.45 -15.11
C LEU A 508 -21.70 0.96 -14.80
N THR A 509 -21.47 0.11 -15.80
CA THR A 509 -21.51 -1.37 -15.69
C THR A 509 -20.29 -1.99 -16.36
N MET A 510 -19.60 -2.93 -15.70
CA MET A 510 -18.52 -3.72 -16.28
C MET A 510 -19.10 -4.94 -17.01
N TYR A 511 -18.63 -5.24 -18.21
CA TYR A 511 -19.00 -6.43 -18.99
C TYR A 511 -17.81 -7.38 -19.10
N ILE A 512 -18.10 -8.68 -19.13
CA ILE A 512 -17.15 -9.73 -19.54
C ILE A 512 -17.83 -10.50 -20.68
N SER A 513 -17.29 -10.41 -21.89
CA SER A 513 -17.84 -11.02 -23.10
C SER A 513 -16.88 -12.04 -23.69
N LYS A 514 -17.37 -13.23 -24.04
CA LYS A 514 -16.58 -14.28 -24.71
C LYS A 514 -16.32 -13.89 -26.16
N LEU A 515 -15.09 -14.08 -26.63
CA LEU A 515 -14.71 -13.88 -28.03
C LEU A 515 -14.90 -15.14 -28.87
N ASN A 516 -15.13 -14.95 -30.17
CA ASN A 516 -15.22 -16.02 -31.17
C ASN A 516 -13.85 -16.69 -31.43
N ASP A 517 -13.82 -17.81 -32.16
CA ASP A 517 -12.62 -18.64 -32.36
C ASP A 517 -11.43 -17.89 -33.01
N THR A 518 -11.70 -16.81 -33.75
CA THR A 518 -10.68 -15.92 -34.36
C THR A 518 -10.23 -14.77 -33.45
N TYR A 519 -10.85 -14.63 -32.27
CA TYR A 519 -10.76 -13.51 -31.33
C TYR A 519 -11.10 -12.12 -31.94
N THR A 520 -11.85 -12.07 -33.04
CA THR A 520 -12.14 -10.80 -33.77
C THR A 520 -13.49 -10.17 -33.43
N ASP A 521 -14.37 -10.89 -32.72
CA ASP A 521 -15.63 -10.33 -32.21
C ASP A 521 -16.20 -11.15 -31.04
N VAL A 522 -17.22 -10.65 -30.35
CA VAL A 522 -17.92 -11.35 -29.25
C VAL A 522 -18.93 -12.38 -29.77
N VAL A 523 -19.01 -13.54 -29.11
CA VAL A 523 -19.86 -14.70 -29.51
C VAL A 523 -21.34 -14.33 -29.62
N GLY A 524 -21.81 -13.35 -28.84
CA GLY A 524 -23.20 -12.89 -28.82
C GLY A 524 -23.76 -12.40 -30.17
N TRP A 525 -22.89 -12.04 -31.12
CA TRP A 525 -23.24 -11.66 -32.50
C TRP A 525 -23.01 -12.77 -33.54
N HIS A 526 -22.49 -13.93 -33.16
CA HIS A 526 -22.09 -15.01 -34.07
C HIS A 526 -22.70 -16.38 -33.69
N ARG A 527 -23.80 -16.36 -32.93
CA ARG A 527 -24.32 -17.55 -32.24
C ARG A 527 -24.85 -18.64 -33.17
N ASP A 528 -25.29 -18.28 -34.39
CA ASP A 528 -25.67 -19.24 -35.43
C ASP A 528 -24.43 -19.86 -36.16
N GLY A 529 -23.21 -19.50 -35.78
CA GLY A 529 -21.96 -19.93 -36.42
C GLY A 529 -21.58 -19.14 -37.68
N ASN A 530 -22.16 -17.95 -37.86
CA ASN A 530 -21.92 -17.07 -39.00
C ASN A 530 -20.58 -16.33 -38.85
N ALA A 531 -19.87 -16.11 -39.97
CA ALA A 531 -18.63 -15.30 -39.99
C ALA A 531 -18.90 -13.79 -39.97
N GLU A 532 -20.04 -13.36 -40.52
CA GLU A 532 -20.58 -12.00 -40.38
C GLU A 532 -21.51 -11.95 -39.15
N ARG A 533 -21.70 -10.75 -38.57
CA ARG A 533 -22.63 -10.55 -37.44
C ARG A 533 -24.07 -10.92 -37.82
N ASP A 534 -24.75 -11.59 -36.90
CA ASP A 534 -26.18 -11.88 -36.97
C ASP A 534 -27.02 -10.59 -37.06
N THR A 535 -28.03 -10.58 -37.94
CA THR A 535 -28.93 -9.42 -38.16
C THR A 535 -29.82 -9.09 -36.96
N GLU A 536 -29.91 -10.01 -36.00
CA GLU A 536 -30.62 -9.88 -34.73
C GLU A 536 -29.63 -10.30 -33.62
N TYR A 537 -29.65 -9.59 -32.49
CA TYR A 537 -28.78 -9.90 -31.35
C TYR A 537 -29.28 -11.15 -30.62
N LYS A 538 -28.45 -12.20 -30.51
CA LYS A 538 -28.87 -13.55 -30.07
C LYS A 538 -28.17 -14.07 -28.80
N ALA A 539 -27.31 -13.25 -28.21
CA ALA A 539 -26.48 -13.60 -27.05
C ALA A 539 -27.28 -14.11 -25.85
N VAL A 540 -26.68 -15.03 -25.07
CA VAL A 540 -27.21 -15.49 -23.79
C VAL A 540 -26.43 -14.87 -22.64
N TYR A 541 -27.16 -14.16 -21.79
CA TYR A 541 -26.65 -13.74 -20.49
C TYR A 541 -26.31 -14.96 -19.62
N GLY A 542 -25.04 -15.12 -19.26
CA GLY A 542 -24.52 -16.26 -18.49
C GLY A 542 -23.88 -17.38 -19.31
N GLU A 543 -24.05 -17.43 -20.64
CA GLU A 543 -23.33 -18.40 -21.51
C GLU A 543 -22.35 -17.72 -22.48
N ASP A 544 -22.71 -16.53 -23.01
CA ASP A 544 -21.88 -15.76 -23.95
C ASP A 544 -21.20 -14.55 -23.29
N TYR A 545 -21.87 -13.92 -22.30
CA TYR A 545 -21.39 -12.74 -21.57
C TYR A 545 -22.04 -12.61 -20.18
N VAL A 546 -21.44 -11.82 -19.29
CA VAL A 546 -22.03 -11.39 -18.00
C VAL A 546 -21.80 -9.90 -17.72
N ARG A 547 -22.60 -9.35 -16.80
CA ARG A 547 -22.51 -7.96 -16.31
C ARG A 547 -22.12 -7.96 -14.83
N VAL A 548 -21.01 -7.32 -14.50
CA VAL A 548 -20.41 -7.32 -13.16
C VAL A 548 -20.62 -5.96 -12.50
N PHE A 549 -21.25 -5.98 -11.32
CA PHE A 549 -21.70 -4.82 -10.54
C PHE A 549 -22.38 -3.70 -11.37
N PRO A 550 -23.56 -3.94 -11.97
CA PRO A 550 -24.28 -2.90 -12.70
C PRO A 550 -24.57 -1.65 -11.85
N GLY A 551 -24.25 -0.47 -12.39
CA GLY A 551 -24.38 0.82 -11.69
C GLY A 551 -23.26 1.14 -10.68
N ALA A 552 -22.26 0.28 -10.49
CA ALA A 552 -21.16 0.52 -9.54
C ALA A 552 -20.02 1.40 -10.09
N GLN A 553 -20.11 1.83 -11.35
CA GLN A 553 -19.23 2.78 -12.02
C GLN A 553 -17.73 2.47 -11.87
N ARG A 554 -17.33 1.31 -12.43
CA ARG A 554 -15.96 0.80 -12.44
C ARG A 554 -15.37 0.92 -13.83
N GLU A 555 -14.09 1.24 -13.90
CA GLU A 555 -13.31 1.32 -15.14
C GLU A 555 -11.92 0.70 -14.98
N ALA A 556 -11.08 0.83 -16.00
CA ALA A 556 -9.71 0.29 -16.07
C ALA A 556 -9.59 -1.18 -15.59
N PRO A 557 -10.32 -2.13 -16.19
CA PRO A 557 -10.30 -3.51 -15.72
C PRO A 557 -8.91 -4.15 -15.92
N GLN A 558 -8.39 -4.84 -14.90
CA GLN A 558 -7.26 -5.76 -15.04
C GLN A 558 -7.70 -7.14 -14.55
N VAL A 559 -7.66 -8.17 -15.41
CA VAL A 559 -8.12 -9.53 -15.10
C VAL A 559 -6.95 -10.51 -15.17
N PHE A 560 -6.82 -11.35 -14.16
CA PHE A 560 -5.83 -12.43 -14.13
C PHE A 560 -6.36 -13.65 -13.34
N LYS A 561 -5.66 -14.78 -13.44
CA LYS A 561 -6.05 -16.06 -12.82
C LYS A 561 -4.95 -16.57 -11.90
N TYR A 562 -5.32 -17.08 -10.72
CA TYR A 562 -4.39 -17.71 -9.79
C TYR A 562 -5.08 -18.79 -8.96
N GLN A 563 -4.47 -19.96 -8.84
CA GLN A 563 -5.01 -21.14 -8.13
C GLN A 563 -6.47 -21.47 -8.48
N GLY A 564 -6.85 -21.36 -9.76
CA GLY A 564 -8.20 -21.63 -10.25
C GLY A 564 -9.25 -20.56 -9.93
N LYS A 565 -8.86 -19.41 -9.36
CA LYS A 565 -9.73 -18.25 -9.14
C LYS A 565 -9.40 -17.12 -10.10
N TYR A 566 -10.42 -16.39 -10.53
CA TYR A 566 -10.31 -15.20 -11.37
C TYR A 566 -10.34 -13.96 -10.49
N TYR A 567 -9.35 -13.09 -10.65
CA TYR A 567 -9.22 -11.82 -9.95
C TYR A 567 -9.44 -10.69 -10.95
N MET A 568 -10.23 -9.68 -10.57
CA MET A 568 -10.40 -8.46 -11.37
C MET A 568 -10.16 -7.23 -10.50
N ILE A 569 -9.17 -6.42 -10.87
CA ILE A 569 -8.90 -5.09 -10.31
C ILE A 569 -9.56 -4.03 -11.21
N SER A 570 -10.01 -2.92 -10.63
CA SER A 570 -10.64 -1.79 -11.34
C SER A 570 -10.39 -0.47 -10.61
N SER A 571 -10.40 0.65 -11.32
CA SER A 571 -10.58 1.99 -10.72
C SER A 571 -12.06 2.38 -10.70
N GLY A 572 -12.42 3.45 -9.98
CA GLY A 572 -13.67 4.17 -10.21
C GLY A 572 -13.49 5.19 -11.35
N ALA A 573 -14.60 5.70 -11.90
CA ALA A 573 -14.56 6.66 -13.00
C ALA A 573 -14.32 8.11 -12.53
N THR A 574 -13.07 8.56 -12.58
CA THR A 574 -12.67 9.95 -12.28
C THR A 574 -11.80 10.60 -13.37
N GLY A 575 -11.69 9.95 -14.54
CA GLY A 575 -10.84 10.42 -15.63
C GLY A 575 -9.36 10.35 -15.23
N TRP A 576 -8.60 11.43 -15.47
CA TRP A 576 -7.17 11.46 -15.16
C TRP A 576 -6.84 11.53 -13.66
N ASP A 577 -7.79 11.88 -12.79
CA ASP A 577 -7.54 11.98 -11.35
C ASP A 577 -7.48 10.57 -10.72
N PRO A 578 -6.37 10.16 -10.07
CA PRO A 578 -6.22 8.81 -9.53
C PRO A 578 -7.08 8.59 -8.28
N ASN A 579 -7.64 7.39 -8.14
CA ASN A 579 -8.60 7.03 -7.10
C ASN A 579 -8.30 5.66 -6.46
N ALA A 580 -9.06 5.29 -5.42
CA ALA A 580 -8.89 4.04 -4.70
C ALA A 580 -9.35 2.84 -5.54
N ALA A 581 -8.38 2.10 -6.09
CA ALA A 581 -8.63 0.87 -6.81
C ALA A 581 -9.30 -0.18 -5.91
N LYS A 582 -10.17 -0.98 -6.51
CA LYS A 582 -10.85 -2.10 -5.86
C LYS A 582 -10.73 -3.36 -6.69
N TYR A 583 -10.64 -4.49 -6.00
CA TYR A 583 -10.64 -5.80 -6.62
C TYR A 583 -11.84 -6.64 -6.20
N THR A 584 -12.14 -7.65 -7.01
CA THR A 584 -13.13 -8.69 -6.78
C THR A 584 -12.55 -10.04 -7.22
N VAL A 585 -13.16 -11.14 -6.77
CA VAL A 585 -12.73 -12.51 -7.06
C VAL A 585 -13.95 -13.39 -7.34
N ALA A 586 -13.84 -14.27 -8.32
CA ALA A 586 -14.82 -15.31 -8.64
C ALA A 586 -14.16 -16.67 -8.86
N ASP A 587 -14.91 -17.75 -8.61
CA ASP A 587 -14.49 -19.13 -8.91
C ASP A 587 -14.71 -19.52 -10.39
N ASN A 588 -15.56 -18.76 -11.10
CA ASN A 588 -15.82 -18.91 -12.54
C ASN A 588 -15.98 -17.50 -13.13
N LEU A 589 -15.44 -17.24 -14.32
CA LEU A 589 -15.44 -15.89 -14.91
C LEU A 589 -16.88 -15.35 -15.15
N PHE A 590 -17.80 -16.23 -15.54
CA PHE A 590 -19.25 -15.95 -15.69
C PHE A 590 -20.07 -16.33 -14.43
N GLY A 591 -19.42 -16.57 -13.30
CA GLY A 591 -20.06 -16.88 -12.01
C GLY A 591 -20.37 -15.63 -11.17
N GLU A 592 -20.70 -15.86 -9.90
CA GLU A 592 -20.88 -14.80 -8.92
C GLU A 592 -19.53 -14.19 -8.51
N TRP A 593 -19.42 -12.87 -8.59
CA TRP A 593 -18.23 -12.10 -8.21
C TRP A 593 -18.39 -11.52 -6.80
N LYS A 594 -17.46 -11.84 -5.89
CA LYS A 594 -17.51 -11.39 -4.49
C LYS A 594 -17.47 -9.86 -4.37
N SER A 595 -18.12 -9.31 -3.34
CA SER A 595 -18.12 -7.87 -3.01
C SER A 595 -16.75 -7.18 -3.15
N LEU A 596 -16.74 -6.01 -3.79
CA LEU A 596 -15.52 -5.22 -4.09
C LEU A 596 -14.74 -4.82 -2.82
N ARG A 597 -13.48 -5.26 -2.72
CA ARG A 597 -12.53 -4.96 -1.65
C ARG A 597 -11.52 -3.90 -2.10
N PHE A 598 -10.93 -3.12 -1.18
CA PHE A 598 -9.88 -2.15 -1.53
C PHE A 598 -8.58 -2.86 -1.90
N PHE A 599 -7.95 -2.48 -3.02
CA PHE A 599 -6.72 -3.12 -3.49
C PHE A 599 -5.45 -2.52 -2.87
N ALA A 600 -5.40 -1.19 -2.73
CA ALA A 600 -4.32 -0.47 -2.06
C ALA A 600 -4.82 0.11 -0.72
N PRO A 601 -5.00 -0.68 0.35
CA PRO A 601 -5.59 -0.21 1.61
C PRO A 601 -4.80 0.92 2.29
N GLY A 602 -3.50 1.06 1.97
CA GLY A 602 -2.66 2.18 2.40
C GLY A 602 -2.85 3.49 1.63
N SER A 603 -3.60 3.50 0.51
CA SER A 603 -3.70 4.65 -0.40
C SER A 603 -5.12 4.92 -0.89
N THR A 604 -5.57 6.17 -0.79
CA THR A 604 -6.85 6.62 -1.37
C THR A 604 -6.79 6.90 -2.87
N ASN A 605 -5.60 6.78 -3.50
CA ASN A 605 -5.38 7.10 -4.91
C ASN A 605 -4.44 6.10 -5.63
N THR A 606 -4.32 4.88 -5.12
CA THR A 606 -3.49 3.79 -5.70
C THR A 606 -2.07 4.26 -6.04
N PHE A 607 -1.40 4.87 -5.05
CA PHE A 607 -0.03 5.43 -5.17
C PHE A 607 0.13 6.46 -6.31
N SER A 608 -0.92 7.27 -6.48
CA SER A 608 -1.08 8.23 -7.56
C SER A 608 -1.00 7.58 -8.95
N SER A 609 -1.77 6.52 -9.17
CA SER A 609 -1.89 5.82 -10.46
C SER A 609 -3.30 5.28 -10.71
N GLN A 610 -3.56 4.90 -11.96
CA GLN A 610 -4.75 4.18 -12.42
C GLN A 610 -4.27 2.89 -13.11
N GLY A 611 -4.86 1.73 -12.81
CA GLY A 611 -4.38 0.45 -13.37
C GLY A 611 -4.58 0.34 -14.88
N THR A 612 -3.86 -0.60 -15.51
CA THR A 612 -4.07 -0.95 -16.92
C THR A 612 -3.89 -2.45 -17.23
N ALA A 613 -2.95 -3.12 -16.58
CA ALA A 613 -2.73 -4.56 -16.74
C ALA A 613 -2.13 -5.20 -15.48
N VAL A 614 -2.05 -6.52 -15.47
CA VAL A 614 -1.27 -7.31 -14.51
C VAL A 614 -0.35 -8.23 -15.30
N ILE A 615 0.94 -8.27 -14.94
CA ILE A 615 1.94 -9.17 -15.56
C ILE A 615 1.99 -10.47 -14.76
N PRO A 616 1.64 -11.63 -15.35
CA PRO A 616 1.89 -12.94 -14.75
C PRO A 616 3.34 -13.35 -15.00
N VAL A 617 4.26 -13.00 -14.10
CA VAL A 617 5.71 -13.28 -14.25
C VAL A 617 6.02 -14.75 -13.97
N ASP A 618 5.36 -15.32 -12.96
CA ASP A 618 5.36 -16.74 -12.64
C ASP A 618 4.03 -17.02 -11.90
N PRO A 619 2.93 -17.30 -12.65
CA PRO A 619 1.61 -17.44 -12.06
C PRO A 619 1.46 -18.70 -11.22
N GLU A 620 2.32 -19.72 -11.36
CA GLU A 620 2.28 -20.91 -10.49
C GLU A 620 2.89 -20.62 -9.10
N ALA A 621 4.03 -19.91 -9.05
CA ALA A 621 4.60 -19.43 -7.79
C ALA A 621 3.83 -18.23 -7.19
N GLY A 622 2.95 -17.58 -7.96
CA GLY A 622 2.16 -16.44 -7.51
C GLY A 622 2.85 -15.08 -7.66
N LYS A 623 3.76 -14.95 -8.63
CA LYS A 623 4.49 -13.73 -8.93
C LYS A 623 3.74 -12.90 -9.96
N PHE A 624 3.07 -11.85 -9.49
CA PHE A 624 2.31 -10.92 -10.32
C PHE A 624 2.73 -9.47 -10.07
N ILE A 625 2.78 -8.67 -11.14
CA ILE A 625 3.08 -7.23 -11.10
C ILE A 625 1.83 -6.47 -11.53
N TYR A 626 1.38 -5.51 -10.72
CA TYR A 626 0.41 -4.51 -11.11
C TYR A 626 1.08 -3.47 -12.02
N MET A 627 0.47 -3.17 -13.17
CA MET A 627 0.84 -2.04 -14.03
C MET A 627 -0.22 -0.95 -13.89
N GLY A 628 0.20 0.27 -13.53
CA GLY A 628 -0.63 1.47 -13.57
C GLY A 628 0.05 2.67 -14.21
N ASP A 629 -0.75 3.56 -14.78
CA ASP A 629 -0.37 4.84 -15.35
C ASP A 629 -0.56 5.95 -14.30
N ARG A 630 0.49 6.74 -14.06
CA ARG A 630 0.46 8.02 -13.34
C ARG A 630 0.28 9.12 -14.38
N TRP A 631 -0.99 9.34 -14.75
CA TRP A 631 -1.39 10.29 -15.79
C TRP A 631 -1.03 11.73 -15.45
N LYS A 632 -0.43 12.43 -16.42
CA LYS A 632 -0.15 13.87 -16.34
C LYS A 632 -1.02 14.63 -17.34
N SER A 633 -2.27 14.90 -16.98
CA SER A 633 -3.29 15.47 -17.87
C SER A 633 -2.95 16.82 -18.53
N SER A 634 -1.99 17.56 -17.98
CA SER A 634 -1.47 18.81 -18.55
C SER A 634 -0.35 18.62 -19.58
N ASP A 635 0.23 17.42 -19.68
CA ASP A 635 1.44 17.10 -20.44
C ASP A 635 1.55 15.58 -20.64
N LEU A 636 0.62 14.96 -21.39
CA LEU A 636 0.45 13.49 -21.40
C LEU A 636 1.70 12.71 -21.84
N ALA A 637 2.54 13.27 -22.72
CA ALA A 637 3.85 12.73 -23.11
C ALA A 637 4.77 12.47 -21.90
N ASP A 638 4.54 13.21 -20.82
CA ASP A 638 5.28 13.20 -19.56
C ASP A 638 4.47 12.54 -18.42
N SER A 639 3.51 11.68 -18.76
CA SER A 639 2.94 10.69 -17.84
C SER A 639 3.99 9.63 -17.47
N ARG A 640 3.70 8.81 -16.45
CA ARG A 640 4.69 7.91 -15.82
C ARG A 640 4.10 6.54 -15.49
N TYR A 641 4.96 5.55 -15.26
CA TYR A 641 4.56 4.17 -15.00
C TYR A 641 4.78 3.79 -13.54
N VAL A 642 3.75 3.23 -12.90
CA VAL A 642 3.79 2.72 -11.53
C VAL A 642 3.61 1.21 -11.57
N TRP A 643 4.73 0.49 -11.57
CA TRP A 643 4.76 -0.96 -11.55
C TRP A 643 5.12 -1.45 -10.14
N LEU A 644 4.29 -2.31 -9.56
CA LEU A 644 4.38 -2.70 -8.15
C LEU A 644 4.00 -4.19 -7.97
N PRO A 645 4.61 -4.91 -7.02
CA PRO A 645 4.31 -6.32 -6.78
C PRO A 645 2.94 -6.52 -6.10
N ILE A 646 2.19 -7.55 -6.50
CA ILE A 646 0.89 -7.90 -5.91
C ILE A 646 1.07 -8.95 -4.81
N GLU A 647 0.82 -8.58 -3.56
CA GLU A 647 0.98 -9.47 -2.40
C GLU A 647 -0.31 -10.24 -2.10
N PHE A 648 -0.24 -11.57 -2.02
CA PHE A 648 -1.37 -12.42 -1.63
C PHE A 648 -1.40 -12.66 -0.12
N GLY A 649 -2.59 -12.52 0.49
CA GLY A 649 -2.86 -12.87 1.88
C GLY A 649 -3.12 -14.38 2.08
N ASN A 650 -3.78 -14.72 3.19
CA ASN A 650 -4.06 -16.12 3.57
C ASN A 650 -5.13 -16.79 2.68
N ASP A 651 -6.05 -16.02 2.09
CA ASP A 651 -7.23 -16.53 1.37
C ASP A 651 -7.31 -16.11 -0.11
N ASP A 652 -8.31 -15.33 -0.51
CA ASP A 652 -8.40 -14.67 -1.83
C ASP A 652 -8.20 -13.15 -1.68
N GLU A 653 -7.35 -12.77 -0.74
CA GLU A 653 -6.92 -11.40 -0.51
C GLU A 653 -5.69 -11.07 -1.36
N ILE A 654 -5.74 -9.92 -2.04
CA ILE A 654 -4.59 -9.29 -2.70
C ILE A 654 -4.44 -7.86 -2.20
N ILE A 655 -3.19 -7.46 -1.96
CA ILE A 655 -2.80 -6.15 -1.43
C ILE A 655 -1.74 -5.54 -2.36
N LEU A 656 -1.91 -4.25 -2.65
CA LEU A 656 -0.89 -3.41 -3.27
C LEU A 656 -0.24 -2.53 -2.20
N ASN A 657 1.08 -2.66 -2.06
CA ASN A 657 1.91 -1.87 -1.14
C ASN A 657 2.81 -0.90 -1.94
N ASP A 658 3.25 0.17 -1.28
CA ASP A 658 4.11 1.19 -1.89
C ASP A 658 5.58 0.76 -1.87
N TYR A 659 6.34 1.12 -2.92
CA TYR A 659 7.78 0.84 -3.05
C TYR A 659 8.44 2.00 -3.78
N GLU A 660 9.45 2.64 -3.16
CA GLU A 660 10.25 3.70 -3.80
C GLU A 660 11.19 3.11 -4.88
N GLU A 661 11.81 1.96 -4.57
CA GLU A 661 12.58 1.12 -5.48
C GLU A 661 12.31 -0.36 -5.15
N TRP A 662 12.26 -1.24 -6.15
CA TRP A 662 12.20 -2.71 -5.93
C TRP A 662 12.74 -3.52 -7.12
N ASP A 663 13.18 -4.76 -6.87
CA ASP A 663 13.63 -5.71 -7.90
C ASP A 663 12.81 -7.01 -7.90
N LEU A 664 12.85 -7.77 -8.99
CA LEU A 664 12.05 -8.98 -9.21
C LEU A 664 12.19 -10.07 -8.12
N SER A 665 13.27 -10.10 -7.32
CA SER A 665 13.38 -11.01 -6.17
C SER A 665 12.35 -10.72 -5.07
N ALA A 666 11.83 -9.48 -4.99
CA ALA A 666 10.73 -9.14 -4.11
C ALA A 666 9.45 -9.94 -4.42
N LEU A 667 9.31 -10.50 -5.63
CA LEU A 667 8.18 -11.37 -6.00
C LEU A 667 8.23 -12.74 -5.30
N ASP A 668 9.39 -13.20 -4.83
CA ASP A 668 9.52 -14.54 -4.19
C ASP A 668 8.76 -14.66 -2.86
N ARG A 669 8.41 -13.53 -2.23
CA ARG A 669 7.53 -13.48 -1.05
C ARG A 669 6.07 -13.12 -1.37
N MET A 670 5.70 -12.90 -2.63
CA MET A 670 4.38 -12.36 -2.95
C MET A 670 3.28 -13.43 -3.00
N GLY A 671 3.61 -14.62 -3.49
CA GLY A 671 2.68 -15.73 -3.63
C GLY A 671 1.93 -16.11 -2.35
N LYS A 672 0.79 -16.79 -2.53
CA LYS A 672 -0.07 -17.23 -1.44
C LYS A 672 0.60 -18.34 -0.61
N ILE A 673 0.34 -18.28 0.69
CA ILE A 673 0.60 -19.37 1.64
C ILE A 673 -0.65 -19.74 2.43
N THR A 674 -0.71 -20.99 2.88
CA THR A 674 -1.62 -21.45 3.93
C THR A 674 -0.82 -21.60 5.21
N VAL A 675 -1.26 -20.96 6.30
CA VAL A 675 -0.66 -21.14 7.63
C VAL A 675 -1.21 -22.44 8.24
N ASN A 676 -0.32 -23.39 8.54
CA ASN A 676 -0.68 -24.69 9.13
C ASN A 676 -0.64 -24.67 10.67
N THR A 677 0.13 -23.75 11.26
CA THR A 677 0.22 -23.58 12.73
C THR A 677 -0.99 -22.80 13.25
N GLU A 678 -1.70 -23.37 14.22
CA GLU A 678 -2.77 -22.68 14.95
C GLU A 678 -2.22 -21.41 15.63
N LEU A 679 -2.86 -20.26 15.37
CA LEU A 679 -2.48 -18.95 15.90
C LEU A 679 -3.50 -18.49 16.95
N PRO A 680 -3.09 -17.76 17.99
CA PRO A 680 -4.00 -17.39 19.07
C PRO A 680 -5.06 -16.36 18.62
N GLU A 681 -6.32 -16.78 18.56
CA GLU A 681 -7.45 -15.93 18.17
C GLU A 681 -7.86 -14.91 19.25
N VAL A 682 -7.51 -15.15 20.52
CA VAL A 682 -7.98 -14.37 21.68
C VAL A 682 -6.89 -14.12 22.72
N THR A 683 -6.97 -12.98 23.40
CA THR A 683 -6.16 -12.67 24.59
C THR A 683 -6.91 -11.78 25.58
N ILE A 684 -6.39 -11.66 26.80
CA ILE A 684 -6.96 -10.82 27.85
C ILE A 684 -6.39 -9.41 27.78
N VAL A 685 -7.19 -8.38 28.11
CA VAL A 685 -6.72 -6.97 28.18
C VAL A 685 -5.41 -6.85 28.98
N GLY A 686 -4.37 -6.32 28.33
CA GLY A 686 -3.03 -6.12 28.89
C GLY A 686 -2.11 -7.34 28.85
N GLN A 687 -2.58 -8.50 28.38
CA GLN A 687 -1.78 -9.71 28.21
C GLN A 687 -1.36 -9.88 26.75
N GLN A 688 -0.12 -10.30 26.52
CA GLN A 688 0.36 -10.71 25.21
C GLN A 688 0.04 -12.20 25.02
N PRO A 689 -0.62 -12.62 23.92
CA PRO A 689 -0.90 -14.03 23.66
C PRO A 689 0.39 -14.81 23.39
N GLY A 690 0.30 -16.14 23.50
CA GLY A 690 1.38 -17.07 23.19
C GLY A 690 1.66 -17.20 21.69
N LEU A 691 2.16 -16.12 21.08
CA LEU A 691 2.59 -16.11 19.68
C LEU A 691 3.79 -17.06 19.48
N PRO A 692 3.73 -18.02 18.54
CA PRO A 692 4.77 -19.02 18.38
C PRO A 692 6.03 -18.43 17.72
N SER A 693 7.22 -18.91 18.07
CA SER A 693 8.49 -18.45 17.48
C SER A 693 8.78 -19.02 16.08
N THR A 694 8.03 -20.04 15.68
CA THR A 694 8.09 -20.69 14.37
C THR A 694 6.67 -20.98 13.89
N VAL A 695 6.44 -20.84 12.58
CA VAL A 695 5.15 -21.08 11.93
C VAL A 695 5.37 -22.00 10.74
N SER A 696 4.60 -23.09 10.71
CA SER A 696 4.53 -24.00 9.58
C SER A 696 3.60 -23.42 8.52
N VAL A 697 4.09 -23.28 7.29
CA VAL A 697 3.34 -22.74 6.14
C VAL A 697 3.45 -23.65 4.93
N THR A 698 2.39 -23.72 4.13
CA THR A 698 2.37 -24.42 2.85
C THR A 698 2.30 -23.41 1.71
N LYS A 699 3.27 -23.45 0.77
CA LYS A 699 3.33 -22.60 -0.43
C LYS A 699 2.30 -23.00 -1.48
N SER A 700 2.09 -22.15 -2.50
CA SER A 700 1.32 -22.49 -3.71
C SER A 700 1.79 -23.76 -4.42
N SER A 701 3.09 -24.09 -4.34
CA SER A 701 3.69 -25.31 -4.87
C SER A 701 3.35 -26.59 -4.10
N GLY A 702 2.62 -26.50 -2.97
CA GLY A 702 2.38 -27.61 -2.06
C GLY A 702 3.57 -27.96 -1.16
N GLU A 703 4.67 -27.21 -1.22
CA GLU A 703 5.81 -27.35 -0.30
C GLU A 703 5.46 -26.79 1.08
N THR A 704 5.61 -27.60 2.12
CA THR A 704 5.47 -27.17 3.53
C THR A 704 6.84 -26.83 4.13
N ILE A 705 6.97 -25.67 4.77
CA ILE A 705 8.18 -25.18 5.44
C ILE A 705 7.82 -24.67 6.83
N ASP A 706 8.63 -25.04 7.83
CA ASP A 706 8.59 -24.43 9.17
C ASP A 706 9.55 -23.24 9.20
N SER A 707 9.04 -22.01 9.12
CA SER A 707 9.85 -20.78 9.17
C SER A 707 9.89 -20.21 10.59
N PRO A 708 11.01 -19.62 11.04
CA PRO A 708 10.99 -18.64 12.13
C PRO A 708 10.05 -17.47 11.79
N VAL A 709 9.48 -16.84 12.81
CA VAL A 709 8.59 -15.68 12.66
C VAL A 709 8.95 -14.57 13.64
N GLU A 710 9.07 -13.35 13.12
CA GLU A 710 9.23 -12.13 13.92
C GLU A 710 7.90 -11.38 14.03
N TRP A 711 7.29 -11.36 15.22
CA TRP A 711 5.98 -10.74 15.45
C TRP A 711 6.10 -9.26 15.82
N ASN A 712 5.45 -8.40 15.04
CA ASN A 712 5.32 -6.97 15.33
C ASN A 712 4.16 -6.72 16.33
N ALA A 713 4.32 -7.21 17.56
CA ALA A 713 3.38 -6.98 18.66
C ALA A 713 4.07 -6.97 20.03
N THR A 714 3.49 -6.24 20.98
CA THR A 714 3.95 -6.19 22.38
C THR A 714 2.75 -6.26 23.32
N ALA A 715 2.97 -6.49 24.62
CA ALA A 715 1.90 -6.39 25.63
C ALA A 715 1.15 -5.03 25.60
N ALA A 716 1.81 -3.95 25.17
CA ALA A 716 1.17 -2.64 25.01
C ALA A 716 0.18 -2.58 23.83
N SER A 717 0.35 -3.43 22.81
CA SER A 717 -0.62 -3.57 21.71
C SER A 717 -1.99 -3.99 22.24
N PHE A 718 -2.00 -4.97 23.16
CA PHE A 718 -3.22 -5.59 23.71
C PHE A 718 -3.78 -4.84 24.95
N ALA A 719 -3.37 -3.59 25.20
CA ALA A 719 -3.74 -2.83 26.39
C ALA A 719 -5.20 -2.30 26.41
N LYS A 720 -5.99 -2.59 25.37
CA LYS A 720 -7.40 -2.18 25.22
C LYS A 720 -8.20 -3.32 24.57
N PRO A 721 -9.48 -3.52 24.92
CA PRO A 721 -10.32 -4.51 24.26
C PRO A 721 -10.67 -4.13 22.82
N GLY A 722 -10.91 -5.14 21.99
CA GLY A 722 -11.23 -5.02 20.57
C GLY A 722 -10.46 -6.01 19.70
N ALA A 723 -10.75 -6.05 18.39
CA ALA A 723 -9.98 -6.83 17.42
C ALA A 723 -8.66 -6.12 17.06
N ILE A 724 -7.54 -6.85 17.10
CA ILE A 724 -6.21 -6.35 16.76
C ILE A 724 -5.55 -7.28 15.74
N THR A 725 -5.25 -6.76 14.55
CA THR A 725 -4.42 -7.48 13.58
C THR A 725 -2.96 -7.45 14.04
N VAL A 726 -2.41 -8.64 14.30
CA VAL A 726 -1.00 -8.88 14.60
C VAL A 726 -0.30 -9.33 13.33
N THR A 727 0.83 -8.71 13.04
CA THR A 727 1.63 -8.98 11.84
C THR A 727 2.91 -9.74 12.22
N GLY A 728 3.24 -10.78 11.45
CA GLY A 728 4.48 -11.55 11.59
C GLY A 728 5.27 -11.61 10.29
N THR A 729 6.60 -11.60 10.37
CA THR A 729 7.50 -11.72 9.22
C THR A 729 8.20 -13.08 9.23
N LEU A 730 8.06 -13.85 8.15
CA LEU A 730 8.66 -15.17 7.97
C LEU A 730 10.06 -15.04 7.35
N THR A 731 11.11 -15.20 8.16
CA THR A 731 12.51 -14.92 7.74
C THR A 731 12.97 -15.82 6.60
N ASP A 732 12.60 -17.10 6.65
CA ASP A 732 13.13 -18.13 5.76
C ASP A 732 12.31 -18.23 4.46
N LEU A 733 11.24 -17.43 4.35
CA LEU A 733 10.40 -17.27 3.17
C LEU A 733 10.53 -15.85 2.60
N ALA A 734 11.77 -15.40 2.38
CA ALA A 734 12.12 -14.10 1.81
C ALA A 734 11.46 -12.88 2.52
N GLY A 735 11.15 -13.00 3.82
CA GLY A 735 10.44 -11.96 4.55
C GLY A 735 8.96 -11.84 4.18
N LYS A 736 8.29 -12.95 3.86
CA LYS A 736 6.83 -13.03 3.69
C LYS A 736 6.11 -12.51 4.93
N VAL A 737 5.14 -11.62 4.71
CA VAL A 737 4.29 -11.11 5.78
C VAL A 737 3.10 -12.04 5.98
N ILE A 738 2.75 -12.31 7.24
CA ILE A 738 1.49 -12.96 7.65
C ILE A 738 0.73 -12.06 8.62
N HIS A 739 -0.59 -12.19 8.60
CA HIS A 739 -1.50 -11.51 9.52
C HIS A 739 -2.39 -12.51 10.26
N THR A 740 -2.67 -12.23 11.52
CA THR A 740 -3.72 -12.88 12.32
C THR A 740 -4.49 -11.85 13.13
N THR A 741 -5.77 -12.09 13.40
CA THR A 741 -6.59 -11.20 14.23
C THR A 741 -6.71 -11.78 15.62
N VAL A 742 -6.19 -11.06 16.61
CA VAL A 742 -6.35 -11.37 18.03
C VAL A 742 -7.45 -10.51 18.61
N TYR A 743 -8.49 -11.14 19.15
CA TYR A 743 -9.54 -10.47 19.91
C TYR A 743 -9.10 -10.25 21.35
N VAL A 744 -9.07 -9.00 21.79
CA VAL A 744 -8.73 -8.64 23.17
C VAL A 744 -10.00 -8.47 23.99
N VAL A 745 -10.18 -9.29 25.02
CA VAL A 745 -11.39 -9.31 25.87
C VAL A 745 -11.06 -9.11 27.37
N PRO A 746 -11.96 -8.53 28.18
CA PRO A 746 -11.81 -8.53 29.64
C PRO A 746 -12.04 -9.93 30.23
N ASP A 747 -11.32 -10.28 31.30
CA ASP A 747 -11.55 -11.50 32.11
C ASP A 747 -12.28 -11.23 33.44
N THR A 748 -12.85 -10.03 33.58
CA THR A 748 -13.67 -9.59 34.72
C THR A 748 -15.14 -9.44 34.30
N TYR A 749 -16.08 -9.50 35.26
CA TYR A 749 -17.51 -9.33 34.94
C TYR A 749 -17.74 -8.02 34.18
N SER A 750 -18.43 -8.12 33.04
CA SER A 750 -18.45 -7.10 32.00
C SER A 750 -19.83 -6.91 31.39
N TYR A 751 -20.21 -5.65 31.15
CA TYR A 751 -21.14 -5.32 30.07
C TYR A 751 -20.35 -5.08 28.78
N PHE A 752 -20.82 -5.62 27.66
CA PHE A 752 -20.35 -5.27 26.32
C PHE A 752 -21.57 -4.90 25.47
N VAL A 753 -21.76 -3.60 25.26
CA VAL A 753 -22.88 -3.02 24.53
C VAL A 753 -22.41 -2.60 23.15
N HIS A 754 -23.01 -3.15 22.09
CA HIS A 754 -22.74 -2.69 20.73
C HIS A 754 -23.89 -1.80 20.27
N ALA A 755 -23.64 -0.49 20.28
CA ALA A 755 -24.64 0.56 20.21
C ALA A 755 -25.41 0.63 18.87
N GLY A 756 -24.88 0.01 17.80
CA GLY A 756 -25.65 -0.20 16.57
C GLY A 756 -26.85 -1.13 16.74
N GLY A 757 -26.83 -2.01 17.75
CA GLY A 757 -27.85 -3.05 17.96
C GLY A 757 -27.80 -4.20 16.94
N ALA A 758 -26.72 -4.27 16.15
CA ALA A 758 -26.49 -5.31 15.15
C ALA A 758 -25.69 -6.49 15.74
N ALA A 759 -25.87 -7.69 15.19
CA ALA A 759 -25.04 -8.84 15.51
C ALA A 759 -23.90 -8.96 14.46
N THR A 760 -22.92 -8.05 14.53
CA THR A 760 -21.75 -8.10 13.65
C THR A 760 -20.85 -9.29 14.01
N ASN A 761 -20.15 -9.86 13.02
CA ASN A 761 -19.39 -11.09 13.23
C ASN A 761 -18.31 -10.94 14.33
N ASP A 762 -17.59 -9.81 14.33
CA ASP A 762 -16.57 -9.51 15.33
C ASP A 762 -17.13 -9.35 16.75
N TYR A 763 -18.30 -8.71 16.91
CA TYR A 763 -19.00 -8.64 18.19
C TYR A 763 -19.46 -10.02 18.68
N VAL A 764 -19.99 -10.87 17.80
CA VAL A 764 -20.42 -12.23 18.13
C VAL A 764 -19.22 -13.11 18.54
N THR A 765 -18.11 -13.05 17.80
CA THR A 765 -16.87 -13.75 18.16
C THR A 765 -16.34 -13.26 19.50
N MET A 766 -16.18 -11.96 19.71
CA MET A 766 -15.72 -11.42 21.00
C MET A 766 -16.63 -11.80 22.18
N THR A 767 -17.95 -11.76 21.99
CA THR A 767 -18.89 -12.10 23.07
C THR A 767 -18.90 -13.60 23.40
N SER A 768 -18.61 -14.50 22.44
CA SER A 768 -18.42 -15.92 22.76
C SER A 768 -17.21 -16.18 23.66
N TYR A 769 -16.10 -15.46 23.48
CA TYR A 769 -14.95 -15.55 24.41
C TYR A 769 -15.20 -14.91 25.78
N MET A 770 -16.35 -14.27 25.98
CA MET A 770 -16.75 -13.61 27.23
C MET A 770 -17.93 -14.29 27.93
N GLU A 771 -18.40 -15.47 27.47
CA GLU A 771 -19.69 -16.02 27.93
C GLU A 771 -19.82 -16.22 29.45
N ASP A 772 -18.75 -16.64 30.14
CA ASP A 772 -18.69 -16.79 31.60
C ASP A 772 -18.70 -15.45 32.38
N VAL A 773 -18.44 -14.31 31.72
CA VAL A 773 -18.27 -12.99 32.36
C VAL A 773 -19.23 -11.91 31.83
N LEU A 774 -19.99 -12.17 30.77
CA LEU A 774 -20.82 -11.19 30.07
C LEU A 774 -22.21 -11.01 30.71
N LEU A 775 -22.40 -9.89 31.39
CA LEU A 775 -23.62 -9.55 32.13
C LEU A 775 -24.85 -9.27 31.24
N ASN A 776 -24.66 -9.06 29.93
CA ASN A 776 -25.74 -8.79 28.97
C ASN A 776 -25.79 -9.78 27.80
N ALA A 777 -25.37 -11.04 27.99
CA ALA A 777 -25.17 -12.04 26.93
C ALA A 777 -26.33 -12.31 25.93
N VAL A 778 -27.56 -11.84 26.21
CA VAL A 778 -28.73 -12.00 25.33
C VAL A 778 -29.17 -10.68 24.65
N THR A 779 -28.65 -9.53 25.09
CA THR A 779 -29.13 -8.20 24.67
C THR A 779 -27.97 -7.31 24.24
N ILE A 780 -27.91 -7.01 22.93
CA ILE A 780 -26.81 -6.26 22.29
C ILE A 780 -26.82 -4.77 22.66
N ASP A 781 -28.00 -4.14 22.61
CA ASP A 781 -28.27 -2.76 23.02
C ASP A 781 -29.76 -2.63 23.43
N GLN A 782 -30.07 -1.73 24.35
CA GLN A 782 -31.43 -1.44 24.81
C GLN A 782 -31.54 -0.02 25.39
N ALA A 783 -32.77 0.45 25.61
CA ALA A 783 -33.00 1.68 26.36
C ALA A 783 -32.76 1.46 27.86
N TYR A 784 -32.35 2.51 28.58
CA TYR A 784 -32.36 2.50 30.05
C TYR A 784 -33.78 2.79 30.55
N ASP A 785 -34.45 1.74 31.06
CA ASP A 785 -35.78 1.81 31.66
C ASP A 785 -35.89 0.87 32.89
N PRO A 786 -35.40 1.29 34.07
CA PRO A 786 -35.43 0.48 35.28
C PRO A 786 -36.85 0.22 35.79
N ALA A 787 -37.87 0.97 35.35
CA ALA A 787 -39.27 0.68 35.70
C ALA A 787 -39.79 -0.58 35.00
N ASN A 788 -39.20 -0.94 33.85
CA ASN A 788 -39.42 -2.21 33.14
C ASN A 788 -38.24 -3.20 33.29
N GLY A 789 -37.36 -3.00 34.28
CA GLY A 789 -36.24 -3.88 34.59
C GLY A 789 -35.01 -3.72 33.69
N GLN A 790 -34.97 -2.73 32.80
CA GLN A 790 -33.85 -2.43 31.92
C GLN A 790 -32.83 -1.55 32.67
N THR A 791 -32.03 -2.19 33.53
CA THR A 791 -31.05 -1.56 34.45
C THR A 791 -29.80 -1.00 33.77
N TRP A 792 -29.65 -1.15 32.47
CA TRP A 792 -28.60 -0.54 31.66
C TRP A 792 -29.13 -0.22 30.27
N GLY A 793 -28.57 0.81 29.61
CA GLY A 793 -28.94 1.14 28.22
C GLY A 793 -28.71 2.61 27.84
N PHE A 794 -29.13 2.98 26.63
CA PHE A 794 -29.14 4.38 26.19
C PHE A 794 -30.27 5.18 26.86
N VAL A 795 -29.99 6.43 27.22
CA VAL A 795 -30.93 7.28 27.96
C VAL A 795 -31.78 8.12 27.00
N GLY A 796 -33.10 7.91 27.03
CA GLY A 796 -34.08 8.70 26.29
C GLY A 796 -34.21 8.36 24.80
N THR A 797 -35.11 9.07 24.11
CA THR A 797 -35.53 8.77 22.72
C THR A 797 -34.81 9.58 21.64
N GLY A 798 -33.86 10.44 22.04
CA GLY A 798 -33.14 11.38 21.17
C GLY A 798 -32.09 10.77 20.25
N THR A 799 -32.02 9.44 20.12
CA THR A 799 -30.94 8.71 19.43
C THR A 799 -31.48 7.76 18.36
N ASN A 800 -30.64 7.44 17.37
CA ASN A 800 -30.88 6.42 16.34
C ASN A 800 -29.66 5.48 16.27
N SER A 801 -29.85 4.25 15.81
CA SER A 801 -28.75 3.39 15.37
C SER A 801 -28.56 3.43 13.85
N SER A 802 -27.41 2.93 13.40
CA SER A 802 -27.01 2.74 11.99
C SER A 802 -26.14 1.48 11.87
N GLY A 803 -26.07 0.90 10.67
CA GLY A 803 -25.36 -0.35 10.40
C GLY A 803 -26.23 -1.61 10.44
N SER A 804 -25.61 -2.75 10.18
CA SER A 804 -26.21 -4.06 9.93
C SER A 804 -25.30 -5.19 10.43
N ALA A 805 -25.74 -6.44 10.36
CA ALA A 805 -24.90 -7.60 10.71
C ALA A 805 -23.75 -7.87 9.70
N GLY A 806 -23.76 -7.20 8.53
CA GLY A 806 -22.67 -7.25 7.55
C GLY A 806 -21.60 -6.16 7.73
N ASP A 807 -21.81 -5.24 8.67
CA ASP A 807 -20.80 -4.28 9.11
C ASP A 807 -19.91 -4.90 10.21
N ASP A 808 -18.92 -4.14 10.68
CA ASP A 808 -18.14 -4.45 11.88
C ASP A 808 -18.59 -3.63 13.10
N MET A 809 -18.11 -3.99 14.30
CA MET A 809 -18.58 -3.39 15.55
C MET A 809 -18.32 -1.88 15.68
N TYR A 810 -17.46 -1.30 14.83
CA TYR A 810 -17.25 0.14 14.74
C TYR A 810 -18.16 0.81 13.70
N GLY A 811 -18.39 0.14 12.57
CA GLY A 811 -19.24 0.60 11.48
C GLY A 811 -20.72 0.73 11.88
N ALA A 812 -21.24 -0.26 12.59
CA ALA A 812 -22.55 -0.16 13.23
C ALA A 812 -22.46 0.66 14.54
N LEU A 813 -23.36 1.63 14.73
CA LEU A 813 -23.23 2.62 15.82
C LEU A 813 -24.56 3.28 16.24
N ARG A 814 -24.57 3.95 17.39
CA ARG A 814 -25.63 4.88 17.82
C ARG A 814 -25.18 6.32 17.66
N TYR A 815 -26.06 7.17 17.15
CA TYR A 815 -25.83 8.61 16.99
C TYR A 815 -27.00 9.43 17.55
N LEU A 816 -26.71 10.67 17.94
CA LEU A 816 -27.73 11.63 18.39
C LEU A 816 -28.56 12.12 17.20
N LYS A 817 -29.87 12.32 17.38
CA LYS A 817 -30.74 12.95 16.38
C LYS A 817 -30.55 14.46 16.40
N GLY A 818 -30.60 15.08 15.22
CA GLY A 818 -30.64 16.54 15.09
C GLY A 818 -31.75 17.15 15.98
N ASN A 819 -31.44 18.30 16.58
CA ASN A 819 -32.30 19.01 17.55
C ASN A 819 -32.66 18.26 18.85
N SER A 820 -32.05 17.11 19.16
CA SER A 820 -32.35 16.34 20.39
C SER A 820 -31.44 16.66 21.59
N GLY A 821 -30.80 17.83 21.58
CA GLY A 821 -29.81 18.26 22.58
C GLY A 821 -28.38 18.13 22.10
N ASP A 822 -27.45 17.94 23.05
CA ASP A 822 -26.01 17.76 22.80
C ASP A 822 -25.44 16.43 23.33
N ASP A 823 -26.22 15.66 24.11
CA ASP A 823 -25.73 14.53 24.89
C ASP A 823 -26.25 13.18 24.37
N LEU A 824 -25.32 12.31 23.94
CA LEU A 824 -25.56 10.89 23.74
C LEU A 824 -25.11 10.13 25.00
N THR A 825 -26.06 9.78 25.88
CA THR A 825 -25.78 9.17 27.19
C THR A 825 -26.20 7.71 27.26
N TYR A 826 -25.33 6.88 27.82
CA TYR A 826 -25.63 5.55 28.37
C TYR A 826 -25.57 5.59 29.90
N GLN A 827 -26.40 4.76 30.55
CA GLN A 827 -26.40 4.58 32.00
C GLN A 827 -26.45 3.08 32.34
N PHE A 828 -25.78 2.72 33.44
CA PHE A 828 -25.73 1.39 34.01
C PHE A 828 -25.98 1.50 35.52
N ASP A 829 -26.89 0.69 36.05
CA ASP A 829 -27.04 0.48 37.50
C ASP A 829 -26.06 -0.63 37.91
N LEU A 830 -25.13 -0.32 38.80
CA LEU A 830 -23.98 -1.16 39.17
C LEU A 830 -23.78 -1.16 40.69
N ASP A 831 -23.10 -2.18 41.22
CA ASP A 831 -22.60 -2.13 42.60
C ASP A 831 -21.53 -1.04 42.77
N ASN A 832 -21.40 -0.52 43.99
CA ASN A 832 -20.35 0.45 44.31
C ASN A 832 -18.97 -0.22 44.26
N GLY A 833 -18.02 0.37 43.53
CA GLY A 833 -16.71 -0.23 43.30
C GLY A 833 -15.84 0.52 42.29
N LEU A 834 -14.82 -0.17 41.78
CA LEU A 834 -13.93 0.31 40.71
C LEU A 834 -14.18 -0.49 39.43
N TYR A 835 -14.30 0.24 38.31
CA TYR A 835 -14.59 -0.29 36.99
C TYR A 835 -13.60 0.23 35.95
N ASN A 836 -13.35 -0.56 34.92
CA ASN A 836 -12.68 -0.13 33.70
C ASN A 836 -13.75 0.12 32.63
N VAL A 837 -13.68 1.27 31.97
CA VAL A 837 -14.64 1.70 30.94
C VAL A 837 -13.91 1.90 29.63
N TYR A 838 -14.41 1.31 28.56
CA TYR A 838 -13.87 1.45 27.21
C TYR A 838 -14.97 1.84 26.22
N THR A 839 -14.63 2.64 25.21
CA THR A 839 -15.59 3.14 24.22
C THR A 839 -14.99 3.08 22.81
N GLY A 840 -15.66 2.38 21.90
CA GLY A 840 -15.32 2.33 20.48
C GLY A 840 -15.88 3.52 19.71
N LEU A 841 -15.01 4.21 18.96
CA LEU A 841 -15.30 5.46 18.25
C LEU A 841 -14.79 5.38 16.80
N TYR A 842 -15.62 5.86 15.87
CA TYR A 842 -15.39 5.84 14.42
C TYR A 842 -16.33 6.85 13.73
N ASP A 843 -16.03 7.30 12.50
CA ASP A 843 -16.98 8.04 11.65
C ASP A 843 -17.13 7.42 10.26
N PRO A 844 -18.18 6.61 10.00
CA PRO A 844 -18.48 6.11 8.65
C PRO A 844 -18.80 7.25 7.67
N TRP A 845 -19.11 8.44 8.19
CA TRP A 845 -19.41 9.64 7.41
C TRP A 845 -18.21 10.61 7.31
N TYR A 846 -16.99 10.16 7.62
CA TYR A 846 -15.79 11.00 7.60
C TYR A 846 -15.56 11.74 6.28
N GLN A 847 -15.89 11.12 5.14
CA GLN A 847 -15.82 11.78 3.81
C GLN A 847 -16.66 13.07 3.70
N TYR A 848 -17.69 13.22 4.54
CA TYR A 848 -18.54 14.41 4.62
C TYR A 848 -18.19 15.31 5.80
N THR A 849 -17.70 14.75 6.92
CA THR A 849 -17.36 15.54 8.13
C THR A 849 -15.93 16.09 8.11
N ASN A 850 -14.98 15.41 7.46
CA ASN A 850 -13.56 15.74 7.37
C ASN A 850 -12.95 16.26 8.70
N GLY A 851 -13.19 15.52 9.79
CA GLY A 851 -12.70 15.85 11.14
C GLY A 851 -13.42 16.99 11.85
N SER A 852 -14.56 17.46 11.34
CA SER A 852 -15.41 18.46 12.04
C SER A 852 -16.25 17.87 13.18
N ARG A 853 -16.57 16.56 13.14
CA ARG A 853 -17.31 15.88 14.21
C ARG A 853 -16.42 15.72 15.45
N LYS A 854 -16.84 16.31 16.56
CA LYS A 854 -16.06 16.38 17.81
C LYS A 854 -16.94 16.25 19.04
N ALA A 855 -16.43 15.53 20.05
CA ALA A 855 -17.14 15.31 21.31
C ALA A 855 -16.23 15.39 22.54
N ASN A 856 -16.84 15.59 23.69
CA ASN A 856 -16.24 15.34 25.00
C ASN A 856 -16.77 14.00 25.52
N ILE A 857 -15.89 13.14 26.02
CA ILE A 857 -16.27 11.91 26.72
C ILE A 857 -16.32 12.21 28.21
N ILE A 858 -17.51 12.03 28.79
CA ILE A 858 -17.83 12.39 30.17
C ILE A 858 -18.28 11.14 30.90
N ILE A 859 -17.67 10.84 32.05
CA ILE A 859 -17.99 9.67 32.88
C ILE A 859 -18.29 10.14 34.30
N ASN A 860 -19.45 9.77 34.83
CA ASN A 860 -19.96 10.23 36.14
C ASN A 860 -19.87 11.76 36.32
N GLY A 861 -20.20 12.49 35.25
CA GLY A 861 -20.16 13.96 35.18
C GLY A 861 -18.77 14.57 34.96
N GLU A 862 -17.69 13.81 35.10
CA GLU A 862 -16.31 14.28 34.89
C GLU A 862 -15.89 14.12 33.42
N THR A 863 -15.33 15.18 32.81
CA THR A 863 -14.82 15.09 31.42
C THR A 863 -13.48 14.37 31.38
N LYS A 864 -13.50 13.08 30.99
CA LYS A 864 -12.30 12.23 30.87
C LYS A 864 -11.55 12.43 29.55
N THR A 865 -12.23 12.90 28.50
CA THR A 865 -11.58 13.30 27.24
C THR A 865 -12.28 14.52 26.66
N SER A 866 -11.51 15.50 26.21
CA SER A 866 -12.00 16.81 25.74
C SER A 866 -11.65 17.00 24.27
N ASN A 867 -12.61 17.46 23.47
CA ASN A 867 -12.49 17.72 22.03
C ASN A 867 -11.91 16.53 21.23
N TYR A 868 -12.34 15.31 21.56
CA TYR A 868 -12.05 14.12 20.75
C TYR A 868 -12.54 14.35 19.31
N VAL A 869 -11.70 14.03 18.33
CA VAL A 869 -11.98 14.21 16.89
C VAL A 869 -12.26 12.85 16.28
N PHE A 870 -13.46 12.67 15.72
CA PHE A 870 -13.79 11.42 15.03
C PHE A 870 -13.12 11.40 13.65
N THR A 871 -12.67 10.21 13.22
CA THR A 871 -11.98 9.99 11.95
C THR A 871 -12.47 8.71 11.26
N ASN A 872 -11.99 8.45 10.04
CA ASN A 872 -12.16 7.17 9.37
C ASN A 872 -11.24 6.05 9.94
N LYS A 873 -10.58 6.25 11.08
CA LYS A 873 -9.85 5.20 11.81
C LYS A 873 -10.69 4.72 13.00
N LYS A 874 -10.69 3.41 13.22
CA LYS A 874 -11.27 2.76 14.41
C LYS A 874 -10.37 3.08 15.61
N ASP A 875 -10.95 3.58 16.70
CA ASP A 875 -10.22 3.88 17.93
C ASP A 875 -11.02 3.47 19.17
N THR A 876 -10.30 3.05 20.20
CA THR A 876 -10.83 2.67 21.51
C THR A 876 -10.26 3.62 22.55
N LEU A 877 -11.11 4.36 23.25
CA LEU A 877 -10.69 5.04 24.48
C LEU A 877 -10.89 4.12 25.68
N GLY A 878 -10.07 4.27 26.71
CA GLY A 878 -10.06 3.41 27.89
C GLY A 878 -9.76 4.20 29.16
N TYR A 879 -10.53 3.93 30.20
CA TYR A 879 -10.53 4.65 31.48
C TYR A 879 -10.56 3.63 32.61
N THR A 880 -9.42 3.42 33.28
CA THR A 880 -9.30 2.44 34.36
C THR A 880 -9.64 3.03 35.72
N ASN A 881 -10.04 2.19 36.67
CA ASN A 881 -10.36 2.57 38.06
C ASN A 881 -11.40 3.71 38.19
N VAL A 882 -12.40 3.72 37.31
CA VAL A 882 -13.57 4.59 37.43
C VAL A 882 -14.37 4.19 38.67
N GLN A 883 -14.59 5.14 39.58
CA GLN A 883 -15.28 4.89 40.85
C GLN A 883 -16.80 5.09 40.72
N VAL A 884 -17.56 4.11 41.21
CA VAL A 884 -19.02 4.15 41.39
C VAL A 884 -19.33 4.22 42.89
N THR A 885 -20.15 5.18 43.31
CA THR A 885 -20.44 5.46 44.74
C THR A 885 -21.91 5.65 45.09
N ASP A 886 -22.77 5.85 44.09
CA ASP A 886 -24.23 6.04 44.20
C ASP A 886 -25.04 4.89 43.55
N GLY A 887 -24.35 3.78 43.20
CA GLY A 887 -24.92 2.65 42.47
C GLY A 887 -25.10 2.86 40.97
N LYS A 888 -24.49 3.91 40.39
CA LYS A 888 -24.64 4.25 38.96
C LYS A 888 -23.33 4.56 38.25
N LEU A 889 -23.27 4.15 36.98
CA LEU A 889 -22.29 4.63 36.01
C LEU A 889 -23.02 5.32 34.86
N THR A 890 -22.57 6.52 34.52
CA THR A 890 -23.05 7.30 33.37
C THR A 890 -21.90 7.57 32.43
N ILE A 891 -22.13 7.35 31.13
CA ILE A 891 -21.16 7.58 30.04
C ILE A 891 -21.85 8.46 29.01
N THR A 892 -21.36 9.68 28.81
CA THR A 892 -21.94 10.65 27.88
C THR A 892 -20.93 11.09 26.83
N VAL A 893 -21.29 10.93 25.57
CA VAL A 893 -20.60 11.52 24.42
C VAL A 893 -21.29 12.86 24.12
N ARG A 894 -20.74 13.95 24.65
CA ARG A 894 -21.29 15.31 24.53
C ARG A 894 -20.74 16.03 23.31
N ARG A 895 -21.62 16.56 22.46
CA ARG A 895 -21.27 17.37 21.28
C ARG A 895 -20.40 18.59 21.66
N VAL A 896 -19.34 18.85 20.89
CA VAL A 896 -18.62 20.13 20.95
C VAL A 896 -19.43 21.18 20.18
N ALA A 897 -19.55 22.40 20.72
CA ALA A 897 -20.34 23.46 20.10
C ALA A 897 -19.91 23.74 18.64
N GLY A 898 -20.85 23.63 17.70
CA GLY A 898 -20.61 23.81 16.27
C GLY A 898 -20.16 22.55 15.50
N ALA A 899 -19.94 21.43 16.18
CA ALA A 899 -19.70 20.14 15.52
C ALA A 899 -21.01 19.46 15.08
N PRO A 900 -20.96 18.53 14.10
CA PRO A 900 -21.99 17.52 13.86
C PRO A 900 -22.33 16.66 15.09
N GLU A 901 -23.44 15.93 15.01
CA GLU A 901 -23.98 15.08 16.09
C GLU A 901 -22.96 14.05 16.63
N PRO A 902 -22.91 13.81 17.95
CA PRO A 902 -22.06 12.79 18.56
C PRO A 902 -22.57 11.38 18.28
N GLN A 903 -21.64 10.42 18.30
CA GLN A 903 -21.89 9.00 18.05
C GLN A 903 -20.96 8.10 18.87
N ILE A 904 -21.35 6.84 19.05
CA ILE A 904 -20.56 5.79 19.71
C ILE A 904 -20.90 4.44 19.09
N SER A 905 -19.90 3.59 18.85
CA SER A 905 -20.09 2.30 18.19
C SER A 905 -20.30 1.16 19.20
N TRP A 906 -19.54 1.17 20.29
CA TRP A 906 -19.68 0.21 21.39
C TRP A 906 -19.14 0.75 22.71
N ILE A 907 -19.55 0.12 23.81
CA ILE A 907 -19.11 0.38 25.18
C ILE A 907 -18.78 -0.95 25.85
N ILE A 908 -17.64 -1.04 26.55
CA ILE A 908 -17.36 -2.09 27.53
C ILE A 908 -17.25 -1.46 28.92
N VAL A 909 -17.91 -2.04 29.91
CA VAL A 909 -17.78 -1.69 31.33
C VAL A 909 -17.46 -2.98 32.09
N SER A 910 -16.23 -3.12 32.59
CA SER A 910 -15.79 -4.30 33.34
C SER A 910 -15.36 -3.96 34.76
N ASN A 911 -15.43 -4.90 35.70
CA ASN A 911 -14.83 -4.69 37.03
C ASN A 911 -13.31 -4.50 36.93
N ALA A 912 -12.74 -3.59 37.72
CA ALA A 912 -11.30 -3.29 37.67
C ALA A 912 -10.40 -4.43 38.24
N GLU A 913 -10.95 -5.24 39.15
CA GLU A 913 -10.34 -6.47 39.68
C GLU A 913 -11.36 -7.61 39.61
N LYS A 914 -10.90 -8.85 39.45
CA LYS A 914 -11.77 -10.04 39.62
C LYS A 914 -12.40 -10.05 41.00
N THR A 915 -13.65 -10.50 41.10
CA THR A 915 -14.30 -10.74 42.39
C THR A 915 -13.83 -12.07 43.00
N ALA A 916 -13.96 -12.23 44.33
CA ALA A 916 -13.72 -13.51 44.99
C ALA A 916 -14.56 -14.65 44.36
N GLY A 917 -15.80 -14.35 43.91
CA GLY A 917 -16.66 -15.31 43.22
C GLY A 917 -16.15 -15.78 41.86
N GLN A 918 -15.54 -14.89 41.07
CA GLN A 918 -14.94 -15.30 39.79
C GLN A 918 -13.72 -16.21 40.01
N VAL A 919 -12.88 -15.87 40.98
CA VAL A 919 -11.71 -16.71 41.31
C VAL A 919 -12.16 -18.04 41.90
N ALA A 920 -13.19 -18.08 42.77
CA ALA A 920 -13.78 -19.31 43.28
C ALA A 920 -14.40 -20.19 42.18
N ASN A 921 -15.06 -19.60 41.17
CA ASN A 921 -15.60 -20.34 40.02
C ASN A 921 -14.48 -20.95 39.14
N SER A 922 -13.32 -20.31 39.05
CA SER A 922 -12.17 -20.83 38.28
C SER A 922 -11.47 -22.03 38.95
N VAL A 923 -11.70 -22.26 40.26
CA VAL A 923 -11.16 -23.43 40.97
C VAL A 923 -12.10 -24.62 40.77
N ILE A 924 -11.92 -25.32 39.64
CA ILE A 924 -12.75 -26.47 39.23
C ILE A 924 -12.20 -27.82 39.68
N SER A 925 -10.94 -27.89 40.08
CA SER A 925 -10.24 -29.12 40.48
C SER A 925 -9.15 -28.85 41.52
N ILE A 926 -8.75 -29.90 42.23
CA ILE A 926 -7.55 -29.93 43.09
C ILE A 926 -6.82 -31.23 42.76
N ASP A 927 -5.50 -31.19 42.68
CA ASP A 927 -4.69 -32.38 42.44
C ASP A 927 -4.86 -33.42 43.56
N ALA A 928 -4.93 -34.69 43.17
CA ALA A 928 -4.94 -35.79 44.13
C ALA A 928 -3.66 -35.76 44.98
N PRO A 929 -3.73 -35.89 46.31
CA PRO A 929 -2.53 -35.96 47.14
C PRO A 929 -1.75 -37.23 46.81
N ASP A 930 -0.41 -37.13 46.83
CA ASP A 930 0.48 -38.28 46.64
C ASP A 930 0.13 -39.44 47.58
N LYS A 931 0.37 -40.68 47.13
CA LYS A 931 0.17 -41.87 47.95
C LYS A 931 0.98 -41.77 49.25
N ASP A 932 0.32 -42.04 50.38
CA ASP A 932 0.84 -41.87 51.74
C ASP A 932 1.12 -40.42 52.19
N SER A 933 0.75 -39.39 51.39
CA SER A 933 0.83 -37.99 51.82
C SER A 933 -0.11 -37.70 52.99
N THR A 934 0.40 -36.96 53.99
CA THR A 934 -0.40 -36.47 55.13
C THR A 934 -0.90 -35.04 54.95
N ALA A 935 -0.80 -34.47 53.75
CA ALA A 935 -1.27 -33.12 53.43
C ALA A 935 -1.81 -33.00 51.99
N LEU A 936 -2.79 -32.11 51.80
CA LEU A 936 -3.33 -31.72 50.51
C LEU A 936 -2.71 -30.38 50.07
N THR A 937 -2.18 -30.34 48.85
CA THR A 937 -1.74 -29.08 48.22
C THR A 937 -2.95 -28.35 47.66
N LEU A 938 -3.27 -27.17 48.20
CA LEU A 938 -4.34 -26.34 47.63
C LEU A 938 -3.86 -25.61 46.36
N PRO A 939 -4.75 -25.33 45.39
CA PRO A 939 -4.40 -24.60 44.18
C PRO A 939 -3.82 -23.23 44.49
N LYS A 940 -2.68 -22.88 43.87
CA LYS A 940 -2.10 -21.54 44.02
C LYS A 940 -2.94 -20.53 43.23
N LEU A 941 -3.54 -19.57 43.94
CA LEU A 941 -4.24 -18.44 43.31
C LEU A 941 -3.27 -17.36 42.80
N GLN A 942 -3.81 -16.46 41.98
CA GLN A 942 -3.18 -15.20 41.60
C GLN A 942 -2.95 -14.31 42.83
N ASP A 943 -1.94 -13.44 42.78
CA ASP A 943 -1.61 -12.54 43.90
C ASP A 943 -2.81 -11.65 44.29
N GLY A 944 -2.99 -11.44 45.59
CA GLY A 944 -4.14 -10.72 46.15
C GLY A 944 -5.35 -11.59 46.49
N PHE A 945 -5.25 -12.92 46.38
CA PHE A 945 -6.32 -13.86 46.78
C PHE A 945 -5.78 -14.98 47.66
N GLU A 946 -6.55 -15.36 48.68
CA GLU A 946 -6.29 -16.48 49.60
C GLU A 946 -7.34 -17.59 49.39
N ILE A 947 -6.99 -18.84 49.70
CA ILE A 947 -7.90 -20.00 49.61
C ILE A 947 -7.79 -20.90 50.84
N ALA A 948 -8.92 -21.39 51.34
CA ALA A 948 -8.98 -22.30 52.48
C ALA A 948 -10.14 -23.31 52.37
N ILE A 949 -9.93 -24.55 52.83
CA ILE A 949 -11.00 -25.56 52.88
C ILE A 949 -12.03 -25.12 53.93
N THR A 950 -13.31 -25.12 53.55
CA THR A 950 -14.42 -24.63 54.37
C THR A 950 -15.45 -25.72 54.66
N ASN A 951 -15.59 -26.70 53.77
CA ASN A 951 -16.31 -27.94 54.03
C ASN A 951 -15.51 -29.14 53.49
N SER A 952 -15.65 -30.28 54.16
CA SER A 952 -15.21 -31.61 53.73
C SER A 952 -16.27 -32.62 54.14
N ASP A 953 -16.64 -33.55 53.26
CA ASP A 953 -17.61 -34.62 53.56
C ASP A 953 -17.01 -35.82 54.33
N SER A 954 -15.69 -35.84 54.52
CA SER A 954 -14.94 -36.95 55.11
C SER A 954 -13.83 -36.49 56.05
N ASP A 955 -13.57 -37.28 57.09
CA ASP A 955 -12.42 -37.13 58.01
C ASP A 955 -11.07 -37.53 57.38
N VAL A 956 -11.08 -38.04 56.14
CA VAL A 956 -9.88 -38.32 55.34
C VAL A 956 -9.15 -37.03 54.92
N ILE A 957 -9.83 -35.89 54.80
CA ILE A 957 -9.21 -34.56 54.62
C ILE A 957 -9.87 -33.56 55.58
N THR A 958 -9.09 -32.97 56.49
CA THR A 958 -9.58 -31.94 57.42
C THR A 958 -9.44 -30.53 56.86
N LEU A 959 -10.14 -29.56 57.47
CA LEU A 959 -10.23 -28.17 56.98
C LEU A 959 -8.90 -27.40 56.98
N ASP A 960 -7.88 -27.90 57.67
CA ASP A 960 -6.50 -27.39 57.68
C ASP A 960 -5.63 -28.00 56.55
N GLY A 961 -6.19 -28.87 55.71
CA GLY A 961 -5.48 -29.58 54.66
C GLY A 961 -4.73 -30.83 55.11
N THR A 962 -4.82 -31.23 56.38
CA THR A 962 -4.25 -32.52 56.83
C THR A 962 -4.99 -33.68 56.18
N VAL A 963 -4.25 -34.62 55.61
CA VAL A 963 -4.79 -35.84 55.00
C VAL A 963 -4.52 -37.03 55.93
N THR A 964 -5.52 -37.89 56.10
CA THR A 964 -5.39 -39.19 56.77
C THR A 964 -5.46 -40.30 55.72
N PRO A 965 -4.33 -40.85 55.23
CA PRO A 965 -4.31 -41.86 54.17
C PRO A 965 -5.25 -43.06 54.47
N PRO A 966 -6.29 -43.28 53.63
CA PRO A 966 -7.33 -44.29 53.86
C PRO A 966 -6.83 -45.72 53.54
N LYS A 967 -7.56 -46.76 53.96
CA LYS A 967 -7.22 -48.17 53.62
C LYS A 967 -7.52 -48.54 52.15
N THR A 968 -8.38 -47.77 51.49
CA THR A 968 -8.85 -47.93 50.11
C THR A 968 -8.98 -46.54 49.48
N ASP A 969 -8.92 -46.43 48.15
CA ASP A 969 -9.09 -45.14 47.46
C ASP A 969 -10.42 -44.51 47.90
N THR A 970 -10.38 -43.28 48.39
CA THR A 970 -11.54 -42.57 48.94
C THR A 970 -11.69 -41.24 48.24
N THR A 971 -12.83 -41.03 47.57
CA THR A 971 -13.23 -39.71 47.06
C THR A 971 -13.75 -38.88 48.23
N VAL A 972 -13.26 -37.65 48.34
CA VAL A 972 -13.66 -36.66 49.34
C VAL A 972 -14.18 -35.42 48.61
N THR A 973 -15.34 -34.92 49.00
CA THR A 973 -15.97 -33.73 48.42
C THR A 973 -15.63 -32.52 49.28
N LEU A 974 -14.89 -31.57 48.69
CA LEU A 974 -14.45 -30.34 49.33
C LEU A 974 -15.23 -29.14 48.81
N VAL A 975 -15.44 -28.14 49.68
CA VAL A 975 -15.83 -26.77 49.29
C VAL A 975 -14.84 -25.81 49.94
N LEU A 976 -14.31 -24.88 49.17
CA LEU A 976 -13.26 -23.96 49.59
C LEU A 976 -13.81 -22.54 49.57
N THR A 977 -13.33 -21.69 50.48
CA THR A 977 -13.56 -20.25 50.41
C THR A 977 -12.36 -19.61 49.75
N VAL A 978 -12.61 -18.79 48.73
CA VAL A 978 -11.65 -17.81 48.23
C VAL A 978 -11.94 -16.47 48.89
N THR A 979 -10.89 -15.80 49.37
CA THR A 979 -10.93 -14.46 49.95
C THR A 979 -10.13 -13.50 49.09
N ARG A 980 -10.69 -12.36 48.71
CA ARG A 980 -9.95 -11.28 48.04
C ARG A 980 -9.30 -10.37 49.08
N ALA A 981 -7.98 -10.18 49.00
CA ALA A 981 -7.22 -9.43 50.00
C ALA A 981 -7.37 -7.90 49.89
N SER A 982 -7.82 -7.37 48.75
CA SER A 982 -8.01 -5.91 48.55
C SER A 982 -9.21 -5.35 49.31
N ASP A 983 -10.27 -6.14 49.55
CA ASP A 983 -11.49 -5.71 50.24
C ASP A 983 -12.04 -6.69 51.31
N GLY A 984 -11.48 -7.90 51.42
CA GLY A 984 -11.96 -8.94 52.32
C GLY A 984 -13.23 -9.65 51.85
N SER A 985 -13.66 -9.46 50.60
CA SER A 985 -14.80 -10.18 50.04
C SER A 985 -14.50 -11.67 49.90
N THR A 986 -15.51 -12.52 50.12
CA THR A 986 -15.38 -13.98 50.09
C THR A 986 -16.41 -14.63 49.17
N ALA A 987 -16.07 -15.80 48.63
CA ALA A 987 -16.99 -16.66 47.91
C ALA A 987 -16.58 -18.13 48.05
N HIS A 988 -17.54 -19.04 47.88
CA HIS A 988 -17.29 -20.48 47.90
C HIS A 988 -17.10 -21.03 46.48
N THR A 989 -16.23 -22.04 46.34
CA THR A 989 -16.13 -22.85 45.12
C THR A 989 -17.40 -23.68 44.92
N ARG A 990 -17.51 -24.34 43.76
CA ARG A 990 -18.37 -25.53 43.66
C ARG A 990 -17.83 -26.67 44.53
N GLU A 991 -18.63 -27.73 44.68
CA GLU A 991 -18.16 -29.00 45.23
C GLU A 991 -17.08 -29.59 44.33
N ILE A 992 -15.88 -29.85 44.89
CA ILE A 992 -14.74 -30.44 44.18
C ILE A 992 -14.48 -31.83 44.74
N GLN A 993 -14.42 -32.83 43.86
CA GLN A 993 -14.08 -34.20 44.25
C GLN A 993 -12.57 -34.42 44.17
N VAL A 994 -11.96 -34.81 45.28
CA VAL A 994 -10.54 -35.17 45.40
C VAL A 994 -10.45 -36.65 45.73
N VAL A 995 -9.78 -37.43 44.89
CA VAL A 995 -9.51 -38.85 45.17
C VAL A 995 -8.23 -38.94 46.00
N VAL A 996 -8.36 -39.38 47.25
CA VAL A 996 -7.21 -39.68 48.11
C VAL A 996 -6.83 -41.15 47.91
N PRO A 997 -5.61 -41.45 47.42
CA PRO A 997 -5.18 -42.82 47.17
C PRO A 997 -5.13 -43.66 48.45
N ALA A 998 -5.44 -44.94 48.33
CA ALA A 998 -5.22 -45.92 49.39
C ALA A 998 -3.77 -45.85 49.88
N ARG A 999 -3.57 -45.80 51.20
CA ARG A 999 -2.26 -45.87 51.83
C ARG A 999 -1.52 -47.15 51.43
N THR A 1000 -0.19 -47.16 51.49
CA THR A 1000 0.55 -48.42 51.46
C THR A 1000 0.20 -49.24 52.70
N ALA A 1001 -0.28 -50.46 52.49
CA ALA A 1001 -0.72 -51.32 53.57
C ALA A 1001 0.33 -51.45 54.68
N THR A 1002 -0.11 -51.47 55.94
CA THR A 1002 0.76 -51.80 57.07
C THR A 1002 0.80 -53.31 57.29
N ALA A 1003 1.79 -53.79 58.04
CA ALA A 1003 1.80 -55.19 58.49
C ALA A 1003 0.52 -55.56 59.26
N ALA A 1004 -0.11 -54.60 59.96
CA ALA A 1004 -1.38 -54.79 60.66
C ALA A 1004 -2.57 -54.92 59.70
N ASP A 1005 -2.62 -54.13 58.61
CA ASP A 1005 -3.68 -54.25 57.59
C ASP A 1005 -3.63 -55.60 56.87
N VAL A 1006 -2.42 -56.12 56.59
CA VAL A 1006 -2.23 -57.46 56.02
C VAL A 1006 -2.50 -58.57 57.03
N ALA A 1007 -2.20 -58.37 58.32
CA ALA A 1007 -2.56 -59.32 59.37
C ALA A 1007 -4.09 -59.41 59.58
N GLU A 1008 -4.80 -58.28 59.53
CA GLU A 1008 -6.26 -58.19 59.65
C GLU A 1008 -6.99 -58.84 58.47
N SER A 1009 -6.43 -58.81 57.26
CA SER A 1009 -7.04 -59.44 56.07
C SER A 1009 -6.96 -60.97 56.10
N ILE A 1010 -6.03 -61.56 56.86
CA ILE A 1010 -5.92 -63.00 57.04
C ILE A 1010 -6.94 -63.42 58.10
N THR A 1011 -8.02 -64.07 57.66
CA THR A 1011 -9.14 -64.51 58.51
C THR A 1011 -9.20 -66.02 58.69
N SER A 1012 -8.45 -66.81 57.92
CA SER A 1012 -8.36 -68.26 58.02
C SER A 1012 -7.09 -68.82 57.37
N ILE A 1013 -6.79 -70.10 57.63
CA ILE A 1013 -5.80 -70.91 56.91
C ILE A 1013 -6.51 -72.16 56.39
N ASP A 1014 -6.27 -72.55 55.13
CA ASP A 1014 -6.77 -73.80 54.57
C ASP A 1014 -6.39 -75.01 55.46
N PRO A 1015 -7.35 -75.84 55.91
CA PRO A 1015 -7.03 -77.05 56.66
C PRO A 1015 -6.07 -77.96 55.86
N PRO A 1016 -4.89 -78.30 56.41
CA PRO A 1016 -3.86 -78.99 55.64
C PRO A 1016 -4.31 -80.40 55.25
N ALA A 1017 -3.94 -80.82 54.05
CA ALA A 1017 -4.27 -82.14 53.52
C ALA A 1017 -3.85 -83.25 54.51
N ARG A 1018 -4.63 -84.33 54.58
CA ARG A 1018 -4.45 -85.36 55.60
C ARG A 1018 -3.09 -86.07 55.47
N LYS A 1019 -2.31 -86.07 56.57
CA LYS A 1019 -0.89 -86.47 56.64
C LYS A 1019 0.11 -85.54 55.93
N ALA A 1020 -0.27 -84.30 55.60
CA ALA A 1020 0.69 -83.26 55.25
C ALA A 1020 1.72 -83.11 56.37
N LYS A 1021 2.98 -82.83 55.99
CA LYS A 1021 4.10 -82.61 56.91
C LYS A 1021 4.44 -81.12 57.11
N ILE A 1022 3.87 -80.25 56.29
CA ILE A 1022 4.07 -78.81 56.30
C ILE A 1022 2.68 -78.16 56.19
N LEU A 1023 2.42 -77.14 57.00
CA LEU A 1023 1.26 -76.26 56.84
C LEU A 1023 1.55 -75.24 55.74
N LYS A 1024 0.67 -75.14 54.75
CA LYS A 1024 0.74 -74.06 53.76
C LYS A 1024 0.15 -72.80 54.40
N LEU A 1025 0.97 -71.75 54.55
CA LEU A 1025 0.49 -70.45 55.00
C LEU A 1025 -0.24 -69.70 53.86
N PRO A 1026 -1.16 -68.78 54.19
CA PRO A 1026 -1.76 -67.86 53.22
C PRO A 1026 -0.69 -67.08 52.45
N ALA A 1027 -0.99 -66.72 51.21
CA ALA A 1027 -0.17 -65.76 50.48
C ALA A 1027 -0.40 -64.35 51.07
N VAL A 1028 0.68 -63.59 51.24
CA VAL A 1028 0.65 -62.16 51.56
C VAL A 1028 1.03 -61.34 50.32
N PRO A 1029 0.67 -60.05 50.23
CA PRO A 1029 1.10 -59.20 49.12
C PRO A 1029 2.62 -59.09 49.01
N ASP A 1030 3.12 -58.77 47.81
CA ASP A 1030 4.54 -58.50 47.59
C ASP A 1030 5.04 -57.37 48.51
N GLY A 1031 6.26 -57.54 49.06
CA GLY A 1031 6.81 -56.66 50.08
C GLY A 1031 6.46 -57.05 51.53
N PHE A 1032 5.73 -58.14 51.75
CA PHE A 1032 5.47 -58.70 53.09
C PHE A 1032 5.99 -60.14 53.20
N ALA A 1033 6.28 -60.56 54.44
CA ALA A 1033 6.54 -61.96 54.79
C ALA A 1033 5.57 -62.41 55.89
N ILE A 1034 5.31 -63.72 55.93
CA ILE A 1034 4.42 -64.38 56.88
C ILE A 1034 5.15 -65.55 57.55
N ALA A 1035 5.07 -65.63 58.88
CA ALA A 1035 5.69 -66.68 59.68
C ALA A 1035 4.77 -67.13 60.83
N ILE A 1036 4.96 -68.35 61.35
CA ILE A 1036 4.28 -68.80 62.57
C ILE A 1036 5.12 -68.35 63.77
N LYS A 1037 4.70 -67.29 64.46
CA LYS A 1037 5.40 -66.75 65.64
C LYS A 1037 5.27 -67.68 66.84
N SER A 1038 4.08 -68.26 67.02
CA SER A 1038 3.82 -69.29 68.02
C SER A 1038 2.62 -70.16 67.64
N SER A 1039 2.55 -71.33 68.28
CA SER A 1039 1.45 -72.27 68.22
C SER A 1039 1.06 -72.64 69.66
N ASP A 1040 -0.23 -72.73 69.95
CA ASP A 1040 -0.70 -73.26 71.24
C ASP A 1040 -0.44 -74.77 71.39
N ASN A 1041 -0.16 -75.47 70.29
CA ASN A 1041 -0.11 -76.93 70.23
C ASN A 1041 1.07 -77.45 69.38
N LYS A 1042 1.85 -78.37 69.95
CA LYS A 1042 3.04 -78.97 69.30
C LYS A 1042 2.74 -79.82 68.06
N VAL A 1043 1.47 -79.99 67.70
CA VAL A 1043 1.02 -80.55 66.42
C VAL A 1043 1.48 -79.70 65.23
N VAL A 1044 1.66 -78.39 65.41
CA VAL A 1044 2.28 -77.48 64.42
C VAL A 1044 3.43 -76.74 65.08
N LEU A 1045 4.59 -76.77 64.44
CA LEU A 1045 5.80 -76.06 64.87
C LEU A 1045 5.93 -74.71 64.14
N THR A 1046 6.78 -73.82 64.67
CA THR A 1046 6.95 -72.45 64.15
C THR A 1046 7.64 -72.37 62.78
N ASP A 1047 8.25 -73.47 62.32
CA ASP A 1047 8.77 -73.65 60.95
C ASP A 1047 7.71 -74.15 59.96
N GLY A 1048 6.45 -74.30 60.40
CA GLY A 1048 5.36 -74.88 59.61
C GLY A 1048 5.30 -76.40 59.63
N THR A 1049 6.24 -77.10 60.29
CA THR A 1049 6.23 -78.57 60.37
C THR A 1049 5.03 -79.09 61.17
N ILE A 1050 4.32 -80.07 60.62
CA ILE A 1050 3.19 -80.75 61.25
C ILE A 1050 3.65 -82.13 61.76
N ASP A 1051 3.33 -82.48 63.02
CA ASP A 1051 3.25 -83.89 63.48
C ASP A 1051 1.78 -84.35 63.41
N PRO A 1052 1.38 -85.15 62.42
CA PRO A 1052 -0.02 -85.48 62.19
C PRO A 1052 -0.68 -86.18 63.41
N PRO A 1053 -1.72 -85.57 64.03
CA PRO A 1053 -2.24 -86.01 65.32
C PRO A 1053 -3.07 -87.29 65.22
N LYS A 1054 -3.29 -87.98 66.36
CA LYS A 1054 -4.10 -89.21 66.42
C LYS A 1054 -5.61 -88.95 66.27
N LEU A 1055 -6.07 -87.77 66.69
CA LEU A 1055 -7.44 -87.26 66.49
C LEU A 1055 -7.34 -85.96 65.69
N ALA A 1056 -8.43 -85.47 65.10
CA ALA A 1056 -8.44 -84.10 64.58
C ALA A 1056 -8.17 -83.14 65.74
N THR A 1057 -7.30 -82.17 65.54
CA THR A 1057 -6.83 -81.26 66.59
C THR A 1057 -6.93 -79.83 66.10
N VAL A 1058 -7.72 -79.02 66.79
CA VAL A 1058 -7.74 -77.57 66.63
C VAL A 1058 -6.44 -77.01 67.20
N VAL A 1059 -5.82 -76.09 66.46
CA VAL A 1059 -4.56 -75.42 66.81
C VAL A 1059 -4.74 -73.92 66.56
N HIS A 1060 -4.37 -73.10 67.53
CA HIS A 1060 -4.35 -71.64 67.38
C HIS A 1060 -2.92 -71.20 67.07
N LEU A 1061 -2.75 -70.63 65.88
CA LEU A 1061 -1.47 -70.13 65.38
C LEU A 1061 -1.45 -68.62 65.47
N VAL A 1062 -0.46 -68.07 66.16
CA VAL A 1062 -0.14 -66.64 66.05
C VAL A 1062 0.76 -66.49 64.83
N LEU A 1063 0.19 -66.00 63.74
CA LEU A 1063 0.94 -65.62 62.55
C LEU A 1063 1.53 -64.23 62.79
N GLU A 1064 2.79 -64.05 62.43
CA GLU A 1064 3.42 -62.74 62.32
C GLU A 1064 3.55 -62.36 60.86
N ILE A 1065 3.05 -61.18 60.54
CA ILE A 1065 3.24 -60.53 59.25
C ILE A 1065 4.27 -59.43 59.45
N THR A 1066 5.32 -59.44 58.63
CA THR A 1066 6.40 -58.44 58.68
C THR A 1066 6.51 -57.74 57.33
N ARG A 1067 6.43 -56.40 57.33
CA ARG A 1067 6.64 -55.57 56.15
C ARG A 1067 8.14 -55.46 55.88
N LEU A 1068 8.56 -55.88 54.68
CA LEU A 1068 9.98 -56.06 54.36
C LEU A 1068 10.75 -54.74 54.16
N SER A 1069 10.05 -53.63 53.89
CA SER A 1069 10.65 -52.32 53.66
C SER A 1069 11.13 -51.61 54.94
N ASP A 1070 10.49 -51.87 56.07
CA ASP A 1070 10.73 -51.17 57.35
C ASP A 1070 10.86 -52.09 58.57
N GLY A 1071 10.62 -53.40 58.40
CA GLY A 1071 10.69 -54.38 59.48
C GLY A 1071 9.54 -54.29 60.49
N THR A 1072 8.52 -53.47 60.23
CA THR A 1072 7.33 -53.41 61.10
C THR A 1072 6.58 -54.72 61.05
N ALA A 1073 6.15 -55.21 62.22
CA ALA A 1073 5.52 -56.51 62.37
C ALA A 1073 4.21 -56.41 63.16
N ALA A 1074 3.21 -57.17 62.74
CA ALA A 1074 1.92 -57.32 63.42
C ALA A 1074 1.52 -58.79 63.47
N THR A 1075 0.61 -59.14 64.38
CA THR A 1075 0.22 -60.54 64.61
C THR A 1075 -1.27 -60.76 64.58
N VAL A 1076 -1.71 -61.82 63.90
CA VAL A 1076 -3.08 -62.32 63.90
C VAL A 1076 -3.12 -63.75 64.44
N THR A 1077 -4.17 -64.09 65.19
CA THR A 1077 -4.38 -65.44 65.71
C THR A 1077 -5.41 -66.17 64.86
N ILE A 1078 -5.01 -67.28 64.22
CA ILE A 1078 -5.89 -68.10 63.39
C ILE A 1078 -6.10 -69.48 63.99
N GLU A 1079 -7.35 -69.91 64.03
CA GLU A 1079 -7.72 -71.30 64.27
C GLU A 1079 -7.51 -72.13 63.00
N VAL A 1080 -6.76 -73.24 63.09
CA VAL A 1080 -6.66 -74.25 62.03
C VAL A 1080 -6.91 -75.66 62.59
N THR A 1081 -7.81 -76.41 61.94
CA THR A 1081 -8.05 -77.81 62.29
C THR A 1081 -7.08 -78.72 61.54
N ILE A 1082 -6.17 -79.35 62.27
CA ILE A 1082 -5.23 -80.33 61.74
C ILE A 1082 -5.89 -81.73 61.75
N PRO A 1083 -6.09 -82.39 60.59
CA PRO A 1083 -6.83 -83.65 60.51
C PRO A 1083 -6.04 -84.85 61.06
N SER A 1084 -6.76 -85.83 61.60
CA SER A 1084 -6.17 -87.08 62.12
C SER A 1084 -5.36 -87.83 61.06
N ARG A 1085 -4.20 -88.37 61.45
CA ARG A 1085 -3.43 -89.29 60.61
C ARG A 1085 -4.13 -90.63 60.35
N ASN A 1086 -5.12 -91.00 61.16
CA ASN A 1086 -5.89 -92.24 61.03
C ASN A 1086 -7.00 -92.09 59.98
N ASN A 1087 -7.42 -93.18 59.31
CA ASN A 1087 -8.55 -93.10 58.39
C ASN A 1087 -9.83 -92.82 59.18
N GLY A 1088 -10.54 -91.75 58.80
CA GLY A 1088 -11.82 -91.34 59.38
C GLY A 1088 -13.00 -92.23 58.97
N ASN A 1089 -12.86 -93.54 59.18
CA ASN A 1089 -13.96 -94.48 59.44
C ASN A 1089 -13.36 -95.85 59.75
N HIS A 1090 -13.30 -96.18 61.05
CA HIS A 1090 -13.37 -97.58 61.45
C HIS A 1090 -14.15 -97.78 62.77
N THR A 1091 -15.40 -97.35 62.76
CA THR A 1091 -16.47 -98.33 62.98
C THR A 1091 -16.43 -99.34 61.82
N GLY A 1092 -16.60 -100.63 62.10
CA GLY A 1092 -16.23 -101.70 61.14
C GLY A 1092 -17.15 -101.81 59.90
N ILE A 1093 -16.75 -102.74 59.01
CA ILE A 1093 -17.48 -103.30 57.84
C ILE A 1093 -17.17 -102.64 56.46
N GLU A 1094 -17.42 -103.42 55.41
CA GLU A 1094 -16.97 -103.35 53.99
C GLU A 1094 -17.72 -102.26 53.14
N GLU A 1095 -17.61 -102.09 51.80
CA GLU A 1095 -17.21 -102.95 50.67
C GLU A 1095 -16.93 -102.12 49.36
N GLY A 1096 -16.30 -102.71 48.32
CA GLY A 1096 -16.16 -102.14 46.94
C GLY A 1096 -15.16 -100.97 46.73
N LYS A 1097 -14.29 -100.83 45.70
CA LYS A 1097 -14.16 -101.35 44.32
C LYS A 1097 -15.37 -101.05 43.42
N SER A 1098 -15.28 -100.63 42.16
CA SER A 1098 -14.17 -100.43 41.17
C SER A 1098 -14.76 -99.76 39.90
N ASN A 1099 -14.10 -99.12 38.93
CA ASN A 1099 -12.70 -98.72 38.58
C ASN A 1099 -12.82 -97.63 37.44
N GLU A 1100 -11.85 -97.17 36.63
CA GLU A 1100 -10.43 -97.51 36.34
C GLU A 1100 -9.58 -96.26 35.91
N ASN A 1101 -8.45 -96.49 35.23
CA ASN A 1101 -7.40 -95.56 34.78
C ASN A 1101 -7.54 -95.06 33.33
N SER A 1102 -6.78 -94.02 32.95
CA SER A 1102 -5.76 -94.18 31.89
C SER A 1102 -4.65 -93.10 31.91
N ARG A 1103 -3.42 -93.54 32.19
CA ARG A 1103 -2.11 -92.84 32.02
C ARG A 1103 -1.90 -91.55 32.81
#